data_AF-A0A5C7IDP0-F1
#
_entry.id   AF-A0A5C7IDP0-F1
#
_cell.length_a   1.000
_cell.length_b   1.000
_cell.length_c   1.000
_cell.angle_alpha   90.00
_cell.angle_beta   90.00
_cell.angle_gamma   90.00
#
_symmetry.space_group_name_H-M   'P 1'
#
loop_
_entity.id
_entity.type
_entity.pdbx_description
1 polymer ?
#
loop_
_entity_poly.entity_id
_entity_poly.type
_entity_poly.pdbx_seq_one_letter_code
_entity_poly.pdbx_strand_id
1 'polypeptide(L)'
;MRIATATLDTITLGQSIRDGETLVSADQRFELGFFSPGTSRSRYLGIWYKKVAPKTTAWVANRDTPISDPSGILNINAGGILVLLNSTNDTVWSSNASRTPQNPVAVLLGSGNLVVKDGNDNNPDNFLWQSFDYPGDTLLPGMKLGINLVTGLEWFYTSWKSTDDPSQGEFTAIIDPHGFPQLFLKKGPVILYRPGSWNGLRFTGSAQSKQSSMFLYNFVSNEKEVFFKYDVQDSSVLSRVVLTPSGVVQRFTGIDKTTRTWLEYNSGNNDECDNYAKCGAHAICNMNNFPTCTCFDKFKPKSQLQWSIYNWSAGCVRKAPLDCKHEDGFLKIEAIKLPETSHSRTEKYISLVECKKSCLSNCSCTAYATLDIREGGSGCLLWFNDLIDIKYIEGGQDLYVRIAASELGNIESRRQPSGKKHVNVIIIVASTISGMGALVLAWIMYMRKTKLKNKDDILSSIKSILMHFLPNASMRESMKFFRLLILYCFLFSSTRIASTTTQDTITLGQSIRDGETLVSADERFELGFFSPGTSSSPYLGIWYKKVAPKTTVWVANRDTPISDPSGILNINAGGILVLLNSTNDTVWSSNASRTPQSPVAVLLGSGNLVVKDGNDNNPDNFLWQSFDYPGDTLLPDMKLGINLVTGLEWFYTSWKSTDDPSQGEFTAIIDPHGSPQLFFKMGPVIVYRSGSWNGVDWTGSPQLKPNPYSTYNFVSNEEELNDCDVFL
;
A
#
# COMPACT_ATOMS: atom_id res chain seq x y z
N MET A 1 41.48 -33.16 1.80
CA MET A 1 41.10 -32.84 0.41
C MET A 1 40.49 -34.10 -0.19
N ARG A 2 39.16 -34.28 -0.11
CA ARG A 2 38.48 -35.39 -0.80
C ARG A 2 38.20 -34.92 -2.23
N ILE A 3 38.77 -35.62 -3.21
CA ILE A 3 38.53 -35.36 -4.63
C ILE A 3 37.12 -35.87 -4.92
N ALA A 4 36.20 -34.97 -5.32
CA ALA A 4 34.87 -35.36 -5.75
C ALA A 4 34.98 -36.09 -7.10
N THR A 5 34.63 -37.38 -7.13
CA THR A 5 34.51 -38.16 -8.36
C THR A 5 33.20 -37.80 -9.05
N ALA A 6 33.28 -36.98 -10.10
CA ALA A 6 32.13 -36.69 -10.95
C ALA A 6 31.73 -37.94 -11.74
N THR A 7 30.48 -38.38 -11.62
CA THR A 7 29.91 -39.45 -12.44
C THR A 7 29.33 -38.88 -13.74
N LEU A 8 29.12 -39.74 -14.75
CA LEU A 8 28.36 -39.40 -15.97
C LEU A 8 27.00 -38.79 -15.61
N ASP A 9 26.32 -38.14 -16.54
CA ASP A 9 24.99 -37.51 -16.37
C ASP A 9 23.84 -38.49 -16.04
N THR A 10 24.15 -39.77 -15.84
CA THR A 10 23.18 -40.88 -15.78
C THR A 10 23.42 -41.79 -14.57
N ILE A 11 22.33 -42.20 -13.91
CA ILE A 11 22.28 -43.25 -12.88
C ILE A 11 21.53 -44.46 -13.47
N THR A 12 22.17 -45.63 -13.46
CA THR A 12 21.58 -46.90 -13.89
C THR A 12 21.33 -47.83 -12.71
N LEU A 13 20.65 -48.96 -12.94
CA LEU A 13 20.40 -49.97 -11.90
C LEU A 13 21.70 -50.43 -11.24
N GLY A 14 21.69 -50.47 -9.90
CA GLY A 14 22.85 -50.86 -9.10
C GLY A 14 23.86 -49.73 -8.86
N GLN A 15 23.70 -48.57 -9.51
CA GLN A 15 24.45 -47.35 -9.21
C GLN A 15 23.72 -46.50 -8.17
N SER A 16 24.48 -45.71 -7.42
CA SER A 16 23.96 -44.78 -6.43
C SER A 16 24.84 -43.54 -6.34
N ILE A 17 24.27 -42.43 -5.90
CA ILE A 17 25.00 -41.22 -5.51
C ILE A 17 24.95 -41.11 -3.99
N ARG A 18 26.11 -41.05 -3.35
CA ARG A 18 26.25 -40.81 -1.91
C ARG A 18 26.59 -39.35 -1.63
N ASP A 19 26.45 -38.94 -0.37
CA ASP A 19 26.92 -37.63 0.05
C ASP A 19 28.42 -37.44 -0.26
N GLY A 20 28.73 -36.35 -0.96
CA GLY A 20 30.05 -36.02 -1.50
C GLY A 20 30.27 -36.42 -2.97
N GLU A 21 29.40 -37.24 -3.54
CA GLU A 21 29.37 -37.56 -4.97
C GLU A 21 28.37 -36.66 -5.70
N THR A 22 28.60 -36.44 -7.00
CA THR A 22 27.73 -35.61 -7.83
C THR A 22 27.47 -36.22 -9.21
N LEU A 23 26.30 -35.88 -9.75
CA LEU A 23 25.90 -36.11 -11.15
C LEU A 23 25.97 -34.79 -11.89
N VAL A 24 26.53 -34.76 -13.09
CA VAL A 24 26.71 -33.51 -13.84
C VAL A 24 26.05 -33.63 -15.20
N SER A 25 25.28 -32.62 -15.60
CA SER A 25 24.66 -32.59 -16.92
C SER A 25 25.71 -32.66 -18.04
N ALA A 26 25.38 -33.26 -19.17
CA ALA A 26 26.32 -33.45 -20.29
C ALA A 26 27.04 -32.16 -20.74
N ASP A 27 26.35 -31.03 -20.67
CA ASP A 27 26.85 -29.69 -21.03
C ASP A 27 27.54 -28.93 -19.88
N GLN A 28 27.70 -29.57 -18.72
CA GLN A 28 28.35 -29.02 -17.52
C GLN A 28 27.67 -27.74 -16.99
N ARG A 29 26.37 -27.54 -17.27
CA ARG A 29 25.58 -26.40 -16.72
C ARG A 29 25.05 -26.68 -15.33
N PHE A 30 24.49 -27.87 -15.11
CA PHE A 30 23.85 -28.26 -13.86
C PHE A 30 24.58 -29.41 -13.19
N GLU A 31 24.48 -29.45 -11.87
CA GLU A 31 25.04 -30.48 -11.03
C GLU A 31 24.02 -30.86 -9.96
N LEU A 32 23.84 -32.16 -9.74
CA LEU A 32 22.98 -32.75 -8.72
C LEU A 32 23.86 -33.37 -7.64
N GLY A 33 23.51 -33.16 -6.38
CA GLY A 33 24.13 -33.84 -5.25
C GLY A 33 23.61 -33.35 -3.90
N PHE A 34 24.34 -33.70 -2.84
CA PHE A 34 23.98 -33.36 -1.47
C PHE A 34 24.57 -32.01 -1.04
N PHE A 35 23.75 -31.18 -0.38
CA PHE A 35 24.17 -29.88 0.13
C PHE A 35 23.45 -29.48 1.42
N SER A 36 23.97 -28.44 2.07
CA SER A 36 23.34 -27.77 3.21
C SER A 36 23.22 -26.27 2.88
N PRO A 37 22.02 -25.69 2.93
CA PRO A 37 21.83 -24.26 2.69
C PRO A 37 22.32 -23.42 3.88
N GLY A 38 23.04 -22.33 3.59
CA GLY A 38 23.50 -21.35 4.55
C GLY A 38 24.21 -21.97 5.77
N THR A 39 23.63 -21.79 6.95
CA THR A 39 24.13 -22.27 8.25
C THR A 39 23.49 -23.60 8.71
N SER A 40 22.57 -24.15 7.91
CA SER A 40 21.88 -25.40 8.22
C SER A 40 22.85 -26.57 8.32
N ARG A 41 22.58 -27.48 9.28
CA ARG A 41 23.29 -28.76 9.41
C ARG A 41 22.56 -29.90 8.69
N SER A 42 21.33 -29.66 8.29
CA SER A 42 20.52 -30.61 7.54
C SER A 42 21.09 -30.82 6.13
N ARG A 43 20.90 -32.03 5.60
CA ARG A 43 21.33 -32.44 4.27
C ARG A 43 20.13 -32.58 3.34
N TYR A 44 20.28 -32.01 2.16
CA TYR A 44 19.29 -32.02 1.09
C TYR A 44 19.91 -32.49 -0.21
N LEU A 45 19.14 -33.25 -0.99
CA LEU A 45 19.46 -33.54 -2.38
C LEU A 45 18.91 -32.41 -3.25
N GLY A 46 19.77 -31.78 -4.06
CA GLY A 46 19.35 -30.69 -4.92
C GLY A 46 20.19 -30.54 -6.18
N ILE A 47 19.67 -29.74 -7.10
CA ILE A 47 20.30 -29.37 -8.38
C ILE A 47 20.74 -27.91 -8.27
N TRP A 48 21.97 -27.60 -8.66
CA TRP A 48 22.49 -26.23 -8.72
C TRP A 48 23.22 -25.95 -10.03
N TYR A 49 23.44 -24.67 -10.31
CA TYR A 49 24.30 -24.24 -11.42
C TYR A 49 25.76 -24.52 -11.10
N LYS A 50 26.42 -25.37 -11.90
CA LYS A 50 27.77 -25.89 -11.62
C LYS A 50 28.86 -24.81 -11.56
N LYS A 51 28.82 -23.85 -12.50
CA LYS A 51 29.88 -22.84 -12.66
C LYS A 51 29.46 -21.44 -12.20
N VAL A 52 28.47 -21.34 -11.32
CA VAL A 52 27.96 -20.06 -10.80
C VAL A 52 28.36 -19.94 -9.33
N ALA A 53 28.91 -18.79 -8.94
CA ALA A 53 29.28 -18.48 -7.57
C ALA A 53 28.52 -17.23 -7.07
N PRO A 54 27.96 -17.24 -5.84
CA PRO A 54 27.88 -18.38 -4.91
C PRO A 54 26.98 -19.52 -5.44
N LYS A 55 27.09 -20.72 -4.83
CA LYS A 55 26.30 -21.90 -5.23
C LYS A 55 24.82 -21.52 -5.27
N THR A 56 24.22 -21.66 -6.44
CA THR A 56 22.82 -21.29 -6.67
C THR A 56 22.00 -22.55 -6.93
N THR A 57 21.18 -22.92 -5.95
CA THR A 57 20.23 -24.02 -6.06
C THR A 57 19.09 -23.67 -7.01
N ALA A 58 18.65 -24.63 -7.80
CA ALA A 58 17.55 -24.52 -8.76
C ALA A 58 16.40 -25.48 -8.44
N TRP A 59 16.66 -26.57 -7.71
CA TRP A 59 15.66 -27.56 -7.31
C TRP A 59 16.13 -28.36 -6.09
N VAL A 60 15.19 -28.81 -5.25
CA VAL A 60 15.46 -29.62 -4.04
C VAL A 60 14.43 -30.74 -3.95
N ALA A 61 14.88 -31.98 -3.77
CA ALA A 61 14.00 -33.16 -3.71
C ALA A 61 13.26 -33.25 -2.38
N ASN A 62 14.01 -33.38 -1.29
CA ASN A 62 13.52 -33.67 0.06
C ASN A 62 13.39 -32.39 0.89
N ARG A 63 12.77 -31.35 0.31
CA ARG A 63 12.75 -30.00 0.90
C ARG A 63 12.05 -29.94 2.27
N ASP A 64 11.03 -30.78 2.49
CA ASP A 64 10.27 -30.83 3.75
C ASP A 64 10.73 -31.94 4.71
N THR A 65 11.54 -32.88 4.21
CA THR A 65 12.08 -34.03 4.97
C THR A 65 13.61 -34.07 4.88
N PRO A 66 14.33 -33.22 5.64
CA PRO A 66 15.78 -33.21 5.64
C PRO A 66 16.41 -34.51 6.16
N ILE A 67 17.65 -34.79 5.75
CA ILE A 67 18.48 -35.82 6.36
C ILE A 67 19.36 -35.16 7.44
N SER A 68 19.40 -35.73 8.64
CA SER A 68 20.09 -35.13 9.79
C SER A 68 21.62 -35.21 9.71
N ASP A 69 22.16 -36.10 8.88
CA ASP A 69 23.59 -36.38 8.80
C ASP A 69 24.05 -36.67 7.35
N PRO A 70 25.37 -36.59 7.04
CA PRO A 70 25.92 -36.81 5.69
C PRO A 70 25.92 -38.28 5.21
N SER A 71 24.81 -38.99 5.39
CA SER A 71 24.64 -40.41 5.01
C SER A 71 23.69 -40.63 3.84
N GLY A 72 23.18 -39.56 3.21
CA GLY A 72 22.20 -39.66 2.15
C GLY A 72 22.68 -40.50 0.95
N ILE A 73 21.77 -41.33 0.43
CA ILE A 73 22.00 -42.17 -0.76
C ILE A 73 20.82 -42.03 -1.72
N LEU A 74 21.09 -41.62 -2.96
CA LEU A 74 20.11 -41.64 -4.04
C LEU A 74 20.38 -42.85 -4.96
N ASN A 75 19.36 -43.64 -5.28
CA ASN A 75 19.43 -44.68 -6.30
C ASN A 75 18.13 -44.79 -7.09
N ILE A 76 18.14 -45.62 -8.15
CA ILE A 76 16.96 -45.97 -8.94
C ILE A 76 16.66 -47.46 -8.78
N ASN A 77 15.39 -47.83 -8.60
CA ASN A 77 14.97 -49.22 -8.50
C ASN A 77 14.49 -49.80 -9.85
N ALA A 78 14.26 -51.12 -9.89
CA ALA A 78 13.81 -51.83 -11.10
C ALA A 78 12.44 -51.35 -11.63
N GLY A 79 11.63 -50.70 -10.79
CA GLY A 79 10.37 -50.09 -11.18
C GLY A 79 10.49 -48.71 -11.82
N GLY A 80 11.70 -48.14 -11.92
CA GLY A 80 11.90 -46.78 -12.42
C GLY A 80 11.55 -45.70 -11.40
N ILE A 81 11.68 -45.99 -10.11
CA ILE A 81 11.45 -45.03 -9.03
C ILE A 81 12.81 -44.60 -8.47
N LEU A 82 13.02 -43.28 -8.37
CA LEU A 82 14.13 -42.70 -7.63
C LEU A 82 13.83 -42.79 -6.13
N VAL A 83 14.78 -43.29 -5.35
CA VAL A 83 14.63 -43.46 -3.89
C VAL A 83 15.79 -42.78 -3.19
N LEU A 84 15.47 -41.90 -2.25
CA LEU A 84 16.42 -41.24 -1.37
C LEU A 84 16.37 -41.86 0.02
N LEU A 85 17.50 -42.39 0.47
CA LEU A 85 17.66 -43.11 1.74
C LEU A 85 18.54 -42.33 2.72
N ASN A 86 18.29 -42.53 4.02
CA ASN A 86 19.13 -42.05 5.12
C ASN A 86 20.11 -43.12 5.65
N SER A 87 20.80 -42.85 6.77
CA SER A 87 21.72 -43.77 7.46
C SER A 87 21.09 -45.10 7.92
N THR A 88 19.78 -45.14 8.16
CA THR A 88 19.04 -46.34 8.58
C THR A 88 18.43 -47.11 7.40
N ASN A 89 18.69 -46.69 6.16
CA ASN A 89 18.03 -47.15 4.93
C ASN A 89 16.51 -46.89 4.89
N ASP A 90 16.02 -45.93 5.67
CA ASP A 90 14.64 -45.48 5.57
C ASP A 90 14.49 -44.54 4.37
N THR A 91 13.35 -44.65 3.69
CA THR A 91 13.03 -43.77 2.56
C THR A 91 12.60 -42.39 3.04
N VAL A 92 13.41 -41.39 2.73
CA VAL A 92 13.17 -39.98 3.07
C VAL A 92 12.34 -39.27 2.00
N TRP A 93 12.55 -39.66 0.74
CA TRP A 93 11.83 -39.15 -0.42
C TRP A 93 11.88 -40.19 -1.55
N SER A 94 10.84 -40.24 -2.38
CA SER A 94 10.84 -41.04 -3.60
C SER A 94 10.05 -40.37 -4.72
N SER A 95 10.41 -40.66 -5.97
CA SER A 95 9.56 -40.29 -7.12
C SER A 95 8.34 -41.22 -7.24
N ASN A 96 7.48 -40.94 -8.21
CA ASN A 96 6.54 -41.91 -8.75
C ASN A 96 7.03 -42.38 -10.13
N ALA A 97 6.36 -43.38 -10.70
CA ALA A 97 6.58 -43.82 -12.07
C ALA A 97 5.22 -44.04 -12.73
N SER A 98 5.03 -43.49 -13.93
CA SER A 98 3.77 -43.62 -14.68
C SER A 98 3.54 -45.03 -15.24
N ARG A 99 4.61 -45.79 -15.46
CA ARG A 99 4.61 -47.18 -15.97
C ARG A 99 5.90 -47.89 -15.58
N THR A 100 5.93 -49.21 -15.72
CA THR A 100 7.13 -50.02 -15.51
C THR A 100 8.07 -49.97 -16.74
N PRO A 101 9.33 -49.52 -16.59
CA PRO A 101 10.32 -49.56 -17.68
C PRO A 101 10.95 -50.94 -17.85
N GLN A 102 11.51 -51.18 -19.03
CA GLN A 102 12.40 -52.33 -19.26
C GLN A 102 13.82 -52.03 -18.80
N ASN A 103 14.33 -50.82 -19.07
CA ASN A 103 15.66 -50.38 -18.66
C ASN A 103 15.58 -49.01 -17.96
N PRO A 104 15.26 -48.95 -16.65
CA PRO A 104 15.15 -47.69 -15.94
C PRO A 104 16.50 -46.96 -15.85
N VAL A 105 16.52 -45.71 -16.28
CA VAL A 105 17.66 -44.81 -16.11
C VAL A 105 17.19 -43.44 -15.61
N ALA A 106 17.96 -42.83 -14.71
CA ALA A 106 17.78 -41.43 -14.32
C ALA A 106 18.87 -40.56 -14.95
N VAL A 107 18.49 -39.45 -15.58
CA VAL A 107 19.41 -38.59 -16.34
C VAL A 107 19.21 -37.13 -15.95
N LEU A 108 20.31 -36.41 -15.66
CA LEU A 108 20.29 -34.96 -15.48
C LEU A 108 20.53 -34.25 -16.83
N LEU A 109 19.46 -33.69 -17.39
CA LEU A 109 19.51 -33.00 -18.68
C LEU A 109 20.20 -31.63 -18.56
N GLY A 110 20.71 -31.13 -19.68
CA GLY A 110 21.32 -29.79 -19.78
C GLY A 110 20.38 -28.62 -19.48
N SER A 111 19.06 -28.87 -19.48
CA SER A 111 18.05 -27.91 -19.02
C SER A 111 17.96 -27.79 -17.49
N GLY A 112 18.58 -28.71 -16.74
CA GLY A 112 18.41 -28.87 -15.30
C GLY A 112 17.25 -29.79 -14.90
N ASN A 113 16.56 -30.37 -15.88
CA ASN A 113 15.50 -31.36 -15.62
C ASN A 113 16.13 -32.72 -15.28
N LEU A 114 15.85 -33.25 -14.09
CA LEU A 114 16.20 -34.62 -13.72
C LEU A 114 15.04 -35.52 -14.14
N VAL A 115 15.29 -36.44 -15.05
CA VAL A 115 14.25 -37.28 -15.65
C VAL A 115 14.50 -38.75 -15.37
N VAL A 116 13.43 -39.52 -15.23
CA VAL A 116 13.47 -40.98 -15.25
C VAL A 116 12.81 -41.46 -16.52
N LYS A 117 13.49 -42.34 -17.26
CA LYS A 117 13.01 -42.84 -18.55
C LYS A 117 13.44 -44.29 -18.77
N ASP A 118 12.88 -44.90 -19.81
CA ASP A 118 13.43 -46.14 -20.36
C ASP A 118 14.69 -45.81 -21.17
N GLY A 119 15.79 -46.51 -20.96
CA GLY A 119 17.09 -46.18 -21.53
C GLY A 119 17.11 -46.15 -23.07
N ASN A 120 16.21 -46.88 -23.71
CA ASN A 120 16.06 -46.92 -25.16
C ASN A 120 15.05 -45.90 -25.71
N ASP A 121 14.36 -45.15 -24.84
CA ASP A 121 13.32 -44.18 -25.23
C ASP A 121 13.76 -42.76 -24.88
N ASN A 122 14.00 -41.96 -25.92
CA ASN A 122 14.39 -40.56 -25.77
C ASN A 122 13.23 -39.58 -25.98
N ASN A 123 12.00 -40.07 -26.19
CA ASN A 123 10.84 -39.20 -26.34
C ASN A 123 10.46 -38.55 -25.00
N PRO A 124 10.49 -37.21 -24.87
CA PRO A 124 10.10 -36.53 -23.63
C PRO A 124 8.68 -36.83 -23.16
N ASP A 125 7.75 -37.11 -24.09
CA ASP A 125 6.36 -37.45 -23.76
C ASP A 125 6.24 -38.81 -23.04
N ASN A 126 7.27 -39.64 -23.12
CA ASN A 126 7.30 -40.99 -22.54
C ASN A 126 8.12 -41.09 -21.25
N PHE A 127 8.57 -39.96 -20.70
CA PHE A 127 9.24 -39.91 -19.41
C PHE A 127 8.34 -40.49 -18.31
N LEU A 128 8.95 -41.24 -17.40
CA LEU A 128 8.26 -41.87 -16.28
C LEU A 128 8.01 -40.89 -15.15
N TRP A 129 8.96 -39.96 -14.97
CA TRP A 129 8.96 -38.90 -13.98
C TRP A 129 9.94 -37.80 -14.40
N GLN A 130 9.68 -36.55 -14.00
CA GLN A 130 10.60 -35.44 -14.20
C GLN A 130 10.54 -34.41 -13.07
N SER A 131 11.67 -33.81 -12.72
CA SER A 131 11.71 -32.77 -11.67
C SER A 131 10.98 -31.50 -12.07
N PHE A 132 10.86 -31.21 -13.37
CA PHE A 132 10.14 -30.05 -13.89
C PHE A 132 8.63 -30.07 -13.58
N ASP A 133 8.06 -31.23 -13.25
CA ASP A 133 6.67 -31.33 -12.80
C ASP A 133 6.48 -30.98 -11.32
N TYR A 134 7.57 -30.84 -10.56
CA TYR A 134 7.57 -30.60 -9.12
C TYR A 134 8.51 -29.43 -8.76
N PRO A 135 8.15 -28.18 -9.09
CA PRO A 135 9.01 -27.02 -8.86
C PRO A 135 9.29 -26.79 -7.37
N GLY A 136 10.44 -26.18 -7.06
CA GLY A 136 10.76 -25.65 -5.73
C GLY A 136 10.29 -24.20 -5.59
N ASP A 137 11.24 -23.29 -5.36
CA ASP A 137 11.06 -21.83 -5.37
C ASP A 137 11.42 -21.18 -6.71
N THR A 138 11.95 -21.98 -7.64
CA THR A 138 12.57 -21.53 -8.88
C THR A 138 11.82 -22.07 -10.10
N LEU A 139 11.47 -21.18 -11.02
CA LEU A 139 11.01 -21.50 -12.37
C LEU A 139 12.18 -21.32 -13.35
N LEU A 140 12.61 -22.41 -13.98
CA LEU A 140 13.67 -22.45 -15.00
C LEU A 140 13.12 -22.32 -16.43
N PRO A 141 13.98 -21.97 -17.42
CA PRO A 141 13.60 -22.07 -18.82
C PRO A 141 13.21 -23.52 -19.14
N GLY A 142 12.08 -23.71 -19.83
CA GLY A 142 11.57 -25.06 -20.10
C GLY A 142 10.44 -25.51 -19.16
N MET A 143 10.39 -25.01 -17.92
CA MET A 143 9.38 -25.41 -16.93
C MET A 143 8.01 -24.83 -17.24
N LYS A 144 6.97 -25.58 -16.90
CA LYS A 144 5.58 -25.12 -16.94
C LYS A 144 5.21 -24.49 -15.58
N LEU A 145 4.42 -23.43 -15.63
CA LEU A 145 3.66 -22.88 -14.51
C LEU A 145 2.19 -22.93 -14.94
N GLY A 146 1.32 -23.64 -14.25
CA GLY A 146 -0.03 -23.88 -14.75
C GLY A 146 -0.70 -25.12 -14.17
N ILE A 147 -1.60 -25.70 -14.95
CA ILE A 147 -2.35 -26.89 -14.59
C ILE A 147 -2.62 -27.76 -15.81
N ASN A 148 -2.53 -29.06 -15.64
CA ASN A 148 -3.07 -30.06 -16.55
C ASN A 148 -4.53 -30.36 -16.12
N LEU A 149 -5.48 -29.97 -16.96
CA LEU A 149 -6.92 -30.12 -16.68
C LEU A 149 -7.41 -31.56 -16.76
N VAL A 150 -6.64 -32.46 -17.41
CA VAL A 150 -6.97 -33.88 -17.54
C VAL A 150 -6.52 -34.67 -16.31
N THR A 151 -5.29 -34.43 -15.84
CA THR A 151 -4.72 -35.18 -14.71
C THR A 151 -4.92 -34.49 -13.36
N GLY A 152 -5.23 -33.20 -13.36
CA GLY A 152 -5.27 -32.36 -12.15
C GLY A 152 -3.89 -31.97 -11.62
N LEU A 153 -2.80 -32.28 -12.34
CA LEU A 153 -1.45 -31.89 -11.93
C LEU A 153 -1.27 -30.38 -12.06
N GLU A 154 -0.99 -29.72 -10.95
CA GLU A 154 -0.65 -28.30 -10.89
C GLU A 154 0.87 -28.11 -10.91
N TRP A 155 1.34 -27.27 -11.83
CA TRP A 155 2.70 -26.78 -11.85
C TRP A 155 2.75 -25.41 -11.19
N PHE A 156 3.11 -25.36 -9.91
CA PHE A 156 3.29 -24.13 -9.14
C PHE A 156 4.63 -24.15 -8.41
N TYR A 157 5.10 -22.99 -7.97
CA TYR A 157 6.32 -22.88 -7.16
C TYR A 157 6.05 -22.08 -5.89
N THR A 158 6.75 -22.44 -4.82
CA THR A 158 6.58 -21.88 -3.47
C THR A 158 7.90 -21.37 -2.95
N SER A 159 7.87 -20.27 -2.20
CA SER A 159 9.09 -19.77 -1.58
C SER A 159 9.74 -20.83 -0.69
N TRP A 160 11.03 -20.67 -0.42
CA TRP A 160 11.63 -21.29 0.76
C TRP A 160 11.06 -20.62 2.02
N LYS A 161 11.13 -21.33 3.15
CA LYS A 161 10.72 -20.81 4.45
C LYS A 161 11.70 -19.73 4.95
N SER A 162 12.99 -19.92 4.70
CA SER A 162 14.03 -18.92 4.95
C SER A 162 15.25 -19.16 4.04
N THR A 163 16.30 -18.36 4.17
CA THR A 163 17.56 -18.54 3.45
C THR A 163 18.29 -19.85 3.79
N ASP A 164 18.02 -20.41 4.98
CA ASP A 164 18.68 -21.60 5.53
C ASP A 164 17.75 -22.82 5.59
N ASP A 165 16.48 -22.65 5.23
CA ASP A 165 15.45 -23.69 5.30
C ASP A 165 14.65 -23.75 3.98
N PRO A 166 14.93 -24.77 3.12
CA PRO A 166 14.30 -24.91 1.83
C PRO A 166 12.89 -25.51 1.89
N SER A 167 12.38 -25.87 3.07
CA SER A 167 11.01 -26.34 3.23
C SER A 167 10.00 -25.35 2.67
N GLN A 168 8.78 -25.81 2.41
CA GLN A 168 7.73 -24.98 1.85
C GLN A 168 7.46 -23.74 2.72
N GLY A 169 7.67 -22.56 2.12
CA GLY A 169 7.38 -21.27 2.73
C GLY A 169 5.93 -20.83 2.53
N GLU A 170 5.62 -19.60 2.96
CA GLU A 170 4.24 -19.08 3.01
C GLU A 170 3.71 -18.56 1.67
N PHE A 171 4.59 -18.33 0.70
CA PHE A 171 4.24 -17.67 -0.57
C PHE A 171 4.16 -18.68 -1.72
N THR A 172 3.18 -18.51 -2.58
CA THR A 172 2.93 -19.41 -3.72
C THR A 172 2.61 -18.61 -4.98
N ALA A 173 3.23 -18.97 -6.10
CA ALA A 173 2.92 -18.45 -7.41
C ALA A 173 2.16 -19.50 -8.23
N ILE A 174 0.97 -19.15 -8.71
CA ILE A 174 0.08 -20.05 -9.45
C ILE A 174 -0.48 -19.37 -10.71
N ILE A 175 -0.99 -20.18 -11.64
CA ILE A 175 -1.99 -19.71 -12.62
C ILE A 175 -3.35 -20.24 -12.21
N ASP A 176 -4.29 -19.32 -12.02
CA ASP A 176 -5.67 -19.66 -11.79
C ASP A 176 -6.38 -19.85 -13.15
N PRO A 177 -6.96 -21.02 -13.43
CA PRO A 177 -7.68 -21.28 -14.68
C PRO A 177 -9.12 -20.74 -14.69
N HIS A 178 -9.67 -20.24 -13.57
CA HIS A 178 -11.06 -19.76 -13.51
C HIS A 178 -11.27 -18.50 -14.37
N GLY A 179 -12.41 -18.44 -15.07
CA GLY A 179 -12.71 -17.37 -16.01
C GLY A 179 -11.72 -17.33 -17.17
N PHE A 180 -10.96 -16.24 -17.31
CA PHE A 180 -9.80 -16.21 -18.22
C PHE A 180 -8.51 -16.32 -17.39
N PRO A 181 -7.56 -17.20 -17.74
CA PRO A 181 -6.51 -17.53 -16.78
C PRO A 181 -5.58 -16.37 -16.45
N GLN A 182 -5.18 -16.29 -15.17
CA GLN A 182 -4.32 -15.23 -14.65
C GLN A 182 -3.25 -15.78 -13.72
N LEU A 183 -2.11 -15.08 -13.67
CA LEU A 183 -1.08 -15.37 -12.69
C LEU A 183 -1.42 -14.68 -11.36
N PHE A 184 -1.25 -15.40 -10.25
CA PHE A 184 -1.36 -14.86 -8.90
C PHE A 184 -0.16 -15.22 -8.06
N LEU A 185 0.24 -14.28 -7.21
CA LEU A 185 1.09 -14.51 -6.05
C LEU A 185 0.23 -14.42 -4.79
N LYS A 186 0.27 -15.48 -3.98
CA LYS A 186 -0.54 -15.61 -2.77
C LYS A 186 0.34 -15.81 -1.53
N LYS A 187 -0.17 -15.38 -0.38
CA LYS A 187 0.28 -15.78 0.96
C LYS A 187 -0.86 -16.52 1.64
N GLY A 188 -0.77 -17.84 1.70
CA GLY A 188 -1.92 -18.70 2.03
C GLY A 188 -3.12 -18.39 1.10
N PRO A 189 -4.32 -18.06 1.61
CA PRO A 189 -5.47 -17.73 0.78
C PRO A 189 -5.47 -16.29 0.24
N VAL A 190 -4.60 -15.41 0.76
CA VAL A 190 -4.60 -13.98 0.44
C VAL A 190 -3.83 -13.72 -0.85
N ILE A 191 -4.45 -13.03 -1.81
CA ILE A 191 -3.77 -12.58 -3.04
C ILE A 191 -2.99 -11.31 -2.72
N LEU A 192 -1.69 -11.32 -3.01
CA LEU A 192 -0.80 -10.17 -2.80
C LEU A 192 -0.52 -9.41 -4.09
N TYR A 193 -0.33 -10.13 -5.19
CA TYR A 193 0.02 -9.56 -6.48
C TYR A 193 -0.62 -10.36 -7.61
N ARG A 194 -1.06 -9.64 -8.63
CA ARG A 194 -1.60 -10.20 -9.88
C ARG A 194 -0.89 -9.55 -11.07
N PRO A 195 0.02 -10.24 -11.77
CA PRO A 195 0.52 -9.80 -13.08
C PRO A 195 -0.59 -9.64 -14.13
N GLY A 196 -1.74 -10.29 -13.96
CA GLY A 196 -2.91 -10.17 -14.83
C GLY A 196 -3.05 -11.34 -15.79
N SER A 197 -3.93 -11.17 -16.78
CA SER A 197 -4.19 -12.19 -17.81
C SER A 197 -3.21 -12.09 -18.98
N TRP A 198 -3.12 -13.16 -19.78
CA TRP A 198 -2.32 -13.18 -21.00
C TRP A 198 -3.04 -12.45 -22.15
N ASN A 199 -2.40 -11.48 -22.80
CA ASN A 199 -3.01 -10.70 -23.88
C ASN A 199 -2.58 -11.11 -25.30
N GLY A 200 -1.98 -12.30 -25.46
CA GLY A 200 -1.40 -12.77 -26.72
C GLY A 200 0.11 -12.57 -26.82
N LEU A 201 0.66 -11.56 -26.13
CA LEU A 201 2.10 -11.25 -26.14
C LEU A 201 2.75 -11.32 -24.76
N ARG A 202 2.01 -10.94 -23.71
CA ARG A 202 2.52 -10.82 -22.33
C ARG A 202 1.38 -10.82 -21.32
N PHE A 203 1.72 -10.91 -20.04
CA PHE A 203 0.77 -10.60 -18.96
C PHE A 203 0.48 -9.09 -18.92
N THR A 204 -0.78 -8.70 -18.75
CA THR A 204 -1.25 -7.30 -18.87
C THR A 204 -0.58 -6.33 -17.89
N GLY A 205 -0.16 -6.80 -16.72
CA GLY A 205 0.53 -6.04 -15.67
C GLY A 205 2.04 -5.96 -15.82
N SER A 206 2.63 -6.63 -16.82
CA SER A 206 4.07 -6.72 -17.00
C SER A 206 4.58 -5.88 -18.17
N ALA A 207 4.12 -4.62 -18.34
CA ALA A 207 4.42 -3.88 -19.57
C ALA A 207 5.88 -3.46 -19.76
N GLN A 208 6.70 -3.51 -18.72
CA GLN A 208 8.15 -3.33 -18.86
C GLN A 208 8.81 -4.45 -19.67
N SER A 209 8.12 -5.58 -19.89
CA SER A 209 8.51 -6.57 -20.91
C SER A 209 8.08 -6.10 -22.30
N LYS A 210 8.56 -4.93 -22.76
CA LYS A 210 8.74 -4.76 -24.21
C LYS A 210 9.55 -5.97 -24.64
N GLN A 211 9.00 -6.80 -25.54
CA GLN A 211 9.48 -8.14 -25.87
C GLN A 211 11.01 -8.16 -25.92
N SER A 212 11.62 -8.59 -24.81
CA SER A 212 13.07 -8.64 -24.72
C SER A 212 13.49 -9.68 -25.74
N SER A 213 14.40 -9.33 -26.65
CA SER A 213 14.98 -10.28 -27.61
C SER A 213 15.61 -11.51 -26.94
N MET A 214 15.75 -11.51 -25.61
CA MET A 214 16.33 -12.59 -24.83
C MET A 214 15.36 -13.75 -24.54
N PHE A 215 14.05 -13.49 -24.41
CA PHE A 215 13.09 -14.49 -23.90
C PHE A 215 11.98 -14.80 -24.91
N LEU A 216 11.65 -16.08 -25.01
CA LEU A 216 10.47 -16.57 -25.72
C LEU A 216 9.44 -16.98 -24.69
N TYR A 217 8.27 -16.36 -24.74
CA TYR A 217 7.15 -16.69 -23.87
C TYR A 217 6.14 -17.53 -24.63
N ASN A 218 5.69 -18.61 -24.00
CA ASN A 218 4.63 -19.46 -24.52
C ASN A 218 3.54 -19.56 -23.47
N PHE A 219 2.31 -19.25 -23.87
CA PHE A 219 1.13 -19.38 -23.04
C PHE A 219 0.10 -20.22 -23.79
N VAL A 220 -0.29 -21.34 -23.18
CA VAL A 220 -1.27 -22.27 -23.73
C VAL A 220 -2.49 -22.27 -22.83
N SER A 221 -3.67 -22.17 -23.44
CA SER A 221 -4.95 -22.29 -22.74
C SER A 221 -5.96 -23.00 -23.65
N ASN A 222 -6.15 -24.28 -23.39
CA ASN A 222 -7.06 -25.17 -24.13
C ASN A 222 -7.74 -26.14 -23.15
N GLU A 223 -8.51 -27.09 -23.68
CA GLU A 223 -9.30 -28.06 -22.89
C GLU A 223 -8.45 -29.06 -22.10
N LYS A 224 -7.16 -29.21 -22.44
CA LYS A 224 -6.25 -30.17 -21.80
C LYS A 224 -5.35 -29.53 -20.76
N GLU A 225 -4.84 -28.34 -21.05
CA GLU A 225 -3.86 -27.68 -20.19
C GLU A 225 -3.91 -26.15 -20.30
N VAL A 226 -3.58 -25.51 -19.18
CA VAL A 226 -3.39 -24.07 -19.07
C VAL A 226 -2.04 -23.84 -18.44
N PHE A 227 -1.06 -23.31 -19.19
CA PHE A 227 0.26 -23.05 -18.64
C PHE A 227 0.97 -21.87 -19.30
N PHE A 228 1.85 -21.27 -18.52
CA PHE A 228 2.91 -20.38 -18.96
C PHE A 228 4.24 -21.13 -18.95
N LYS A 229 5.04 -20.90 -19.97
CA LYS A 229 6.41 -21.38 -20.10
C LYS A 229 7.25 -20.25 -20.68
N TYR A 230 8.51 -20.17 -20.27
CA TYR A 230 9.47 -19.33 -20.96
C TYR A 230 10.70 -20.13 -21.36
N ASP A 231 11.33 -19.70 -22.45
CA ASP A 231 12.61 -20.21 -22.94
C ASP A 231 13.56 -19.03 -23.18
N VAL A 232 14.86 -19.30 -23.30
CA VAL A 232 15.89 -18.32 -23.67
C VAL A 232 16.28 -18.50 -25.13
N GLN A 233 16.43 -17.41 -25.89
CA GLN A 233 16.81 -17.49 -27.31
C GLN A 233 18.26 -17.95 -27.49
N ASP A 234 19.19 -17.34 -26.75
CA ASP A 234 20.60 -17.77 -26.69
C ASP A 234 20.76 -18.74 -25.51
N SER A 235 21.01 -20.01 -25.81
CA SER A 235 21.17 -21.07 -24.81
C SER A 235 22.39 -20.88 -23.90
N SER A 236 23.31 -19.98 -24.25
CA SER A 236 24.43 -19.59 -23.39
C SER A 236 24.04 -18.62 -22.27
N VAL A 237 22.86 -17.97 -22.37
CA VAL A 237 22.33 -17.09 -21.33
C VAL A 237 21.70 -17.92 -20.22
N LEU A 238 22.14 -17.68 -18.98
CA LEU A 238 21.50 -18.25 -17.80
C LEU A 238 20.36 -17.33 -17.36
N SER A 239 19.19 -17.90 -17.12
CA SER A 239 18.07 -17.17 -16.51
C SER A 239 17.28 -18.08 -15.58
N ARG A 240 16.75 -17.49 -14.50
CA ARG A 240 15.82 -18.12 -13.56
C ARG A 240 14.84 -17.08 -13.03
N VAL A 241 13.65 -17.52 -12.66
CA VAL A 241 12.70 -16.73 -11.87
C VAL A 241 12.57 -17.38 -10.50
N VAL A 242 12.71 -16.62 -9.43
CA VAL A 242 12.68 -17.15 -8.06
C VAL A 242 11.67 -16.39 -7.23
N LEU A 243 10.92 -17.13 -6.41
CA LEU A 243 10.07 -16.57 -5.36
C LEU A 243 10.83 -16.60 -4.04
N THR A 244 11.23 -15.42 -3.56
CA THR A 244 12.03 -15.28 -2.34
C THR A 244 11.23 -15.62 -1.09
N PRO A 245 11.89 -15.94 0.05
CA PRO A 245 11.23 -16.09 1.36
C PRO A 245 10.47 -14.83 1.82
N SER A 246 10.79 -13.66 1.27
CA SER A 246 10.08 -12.40 1.52
C SER A 246 8.85 -12.18 0.64
N GLY A 247 8.51 -13.13 -0.24
CA GLY A 247 7.34 -13.03 -1.10
C GLY A 247 7.55 -12.13 -2.31
N VAL A 248 8.78 -12.01 -2.82
CA VAL A 248 9.09 -11.22 -4.01
C VAL A 248 9.45 -12.17 -5.16
N VAL A 249 8.83 -11.97 -6.32
CA VAL A 249 9.20 -12.69 -7.54
C VAL A 249 10.30 -11.92 -8.25
N GLN A 250 11.46 -12.53 -8.42
CA GLN A 250 12.63 -11.89 -9.06
C GLN A 250 13.13 -12.75 -10.22
N ARG A 251 13.44 -12.12 -11.35
CA ARG A 251 14.16 -12.75 -12.45
C ARG A 251 15.62 -12.38 -12.35
N PHE A 252 16.48 -13.39 -12.44
CA PHE A 252 17.91 -13.20 -12.56
C PHE A 252 18.40 -13.63 -13.94
N THR A 253 19.41 -12.91 -14.45
CA THR A 253 20.15 -13.23 -15.67
C THR A 253 21.65 -13.24 -15.39
N GLY A 254 22.37 -14.18 -15.99
CA GLY A 254 23.84 -14.18 -15.93
C GLY A 254 24.44 -13.18 -16.92
N ILE A 255 25.23 -12.21 -16.45
CA ILE A 255 25.83 -11.18 -17.32
C ILE A 255 27.02 -11.73 -18.11
N ASP A 256 27.86 -12.52 -17.45
CA ASP A 256 29.18 -12.87 -17.97
C ASP A 256 29.30 -14.37 -18.21
N LYS A 257 29.69 -14.73 -19.44
CA LYS A 257 29.97 -16.12 -19.83
C LYS A 257 31.15 -16.70 -19.02
N THR A 258 32.02 -15.84 -18.48
CA THR A 258 33.23 -16.17 -17.73
C THR A 258 33.09 -16.08 -16.20
N THR A 259 32.62 -14.97 -15.63
CA THR A 259 32.47 -14.82 -14.15
C THR A 259 31.13 -15.31 -13.58
N ARG A 260 30.09 -15.47 -14.42
CA ARG A 260 28.78 -16.10 -14.10
C ARG A 260 28.14 -15.65 -12.78
N THR A 261 28.10 -14.34 -12.52
CA THR A 261 27.32 -13.76 -11.41
C THR A 261 25.86 -13.48 -11.83
N TRP A 262 24.93 -13.51 -10.87
CA TRP A 262 23.54 -13.16 -11.11
C TRP A 262 23.31 -11.66 -11.04
N LEU A 263 22.64 -11.12 -12.05
CA LEU A 263 22.06 -9.79 -12.02
C LEU A 263 20.54 -9.92 -11.96
N GLU A 264 19.91 -9.15 -11.08
CA GLU A 264 18.47 -8.98 -11.11
C GLU A 264 18.07 -8.23 -12.39
N TYR A 265 17.32 -8.90 -13.25
CA TYR A 265 16.83 -8.33 -14.51
C TYR A 265 15.55 -7.54 -14.27
N ASN A 266 14.61 -8.12 -13.52
CA ASN A 266 13.40 -7.45 -13.06
C ASN A 266 12.79 -8.16 -11.84
N SER A 267 11.98 -7.42 -11.09
CA SER A 267 11.16 -7.91 -9.99
C SER A 267 9.67 -7.68 -10.26
N GLY A 268 8.82 -8.48 -9.62
CA GLY A 268 7.40 -8.17 -9.43
C GLY A 268 7.21 -7.25 -8.21
N ASN A 269 6.03 -6.61 -8.10
CA ASN A 269 5.71 -5.66 -7.04
C ASN A 269 6.68 -4.46 -6.96
N ASN A 270 6.87 -3.75 -8.07
CA ASN A 270 7.81 -2.63 -8.12
C ASN A 270 7.27 -1.37 -7.44
N ASP A 271 5.95 -1.24 -7.31
CA ASP A 271 5.31 -0.09 -6.69
C ASP A 271 4.01 -0.45 -5.96
N GLU A 272 3.44 0.51 -5.22
CA GLU A 272 2.25 0.26 -4.41
C GLU A 272 1.02 -0.15 -5.22
N CYS A 273 0.95 0.21 -6.50
CA CYS A 273 -0.16 -0.14 -7.38
C CYS A 273 -0.09 -1.58 -7.91
N ASP A 274 1.03 -2.27 -7.71
CA ASP A 274 1.10 -3.70 -7.97
C ASP A 274 0.40 -4.51 -6.86
N ASN A 275 0.28 -3.97 -5.64
CA ASN A 275 -0.47 -4.61 -4.57
C ASN A 275 -1.91 -4.88 -5.02
N TYR A 276 -2.35 -6.12 -4.85
CA TYR A 276 -3.65 -6.57 -5.32
C TYR A 276 -4.77 -5.70 -4.74
N ALA A 277 -5.59 -5.14 -5.62
CA ALA A 277 -6.74 -4.30 -5.27
C ALA A 277 -6.37 -3.09 -4.37
N LYS A 278 -5.19 -2.50 -4.57
CA LYS A 278 -4.76 -1.24 -3.89
C LYS A 278 -5.83 -0.14 -3.97
N CYS A 279 -6.45 0.00 -5.14
CA CYS A 279 -7.66 0.80 -5.30
C CYS A 279 -8.87 -0.12 -5.33
N GLY A 280 -9.96 0.30 -4.67
CA GLY A 280 -11.23 -0.42 -4.70
C GLY A 280 -11.86 -0.45 -6.10
N ALA A 281 -13.05 -1.06 -6.19
CA ALA A 281 -13.76 -1.25 -7.44
C ALA A 281 -13.94 0.05 -8.26
N HIS A 282 -13.85 -0.07 -9.58
CA HIS A 282 -14.06 1.02 -10.54
C HIS A 282 -13.13 2.24 -10.37
N ALA A 283 -11.92 2.00 -9.87
CA ALA A 283 -10.85 2.97 -9.72
C ALA A 283 -9.55 2.48 -10.37
N ILE A 284 -8.71 3.42 -10.80
CA ILE A 284 -7.40 3.17 -11.40
C ILE A 284 -6.32 3.61 -10.42
N CYS A 285 -5.35 2.73 -10.19
CA CYS A 285 -4.13 3.05 -9.46
C CYS A 285 -3.07 3.63 -10.41
N ASN A 286 -2.50 4.78 -10.07
CA ASN A 286 -1.37 5.37 -10.78
C ASN A 286 -0.42 6.05 -9.80
N MET A 287 0.79 5.51 -9.66
CA MET A 287 1.84 6.06 -8.80
C MET A 287 2.35 7.44 -9.24
N ASN A 288 2.18 7.79 -10.52
CA ASN A 288 2.58 9.09 -11.04
C ASN A 288 1.55 10.19 -10.76
N ASN A 289 0.40 9.84 -10.19
CA ASN A 289 -0.67 10.78 -9.86
C ASN A 289 -0.90 10.84 -8.35
N PHE A 290 -1.29 12.02 -7.85
CA PHE A 290 -1.82 12.17 -6.51
C PHE A 290 -3.24 12.78 -6.55
N PRO A 291 -4.26 12.17 -5.93
CA PRO A 291 -4.21 10.90 -5.18
C PRO A 291 -3.89 9.70 -6.09
N THR A 292 -3.22 8.69 -5.51
CA THR A 292 -2.80 7.46 -6.22
C THR A 292 -3.97 6.72 -6.86
N CYS A 293 -5.12 6.69 -6.18
CA CYS A 293 -6.35 6.10 -6.68
C CYS A 293 -7.30 7.17 -7.21
N THR A 294 -7.81 6.96 -8.42
CA THR A 294 -8.81 7.82 -9.05
C THR A 294 -9.98 7.01 -9.56
N CYS A 295 -11.22 7.44 -9.31
CA CYS A 295 -12.39 6.84 -9.93
C CYS A 295 -12.33 6.99 -11.44
N PHE A 296 -12.90 6.05 -12.19
CA PHE A 296 -13.14 6.26 -13.62
C PHE A 296 -13.91 7.56 -13.85
N ASP A 297 -13.72 8.17 -15.03
CA ASP A 297 -14.60 9.28 -15.42
C ASP A 297 -16.06 8.80 -15.36
N LYS A 298 -16.96 9.68 -14.95
CA LYS A 298 -18.39 9.37 -14.72
C LYS A 298 -18.69 8.46 -13.52
N PHE A 299 -17.69 8.14 -12.70
CA PHE A 299 -17.86 7.49 -11.41
C PHE A 299 -17.54 8.47 -10.28
N LYS A 300 -18.01 8.16 -9.07
CA LYS A 300 -17.74 8.92 -7.84
C LYS A 300 -17.39 7.97 -6.69
N PRO A 301 -16.65 8.43 -5.66
CA PRO A 301 -16.34 7.61 -4.50
C PRO A 301 -17.62 7.08 -3.85
N LYS A 302 -17.59 5.83 -3.41
CA LYS A 302 -18.71 5.24 -2.65
C LYS A 302 -18.86 5.90 -1.27
N SER A 303 -17.74 6.27 -0.65
CA SER A 303 -17.68 7.06 0.59
C SER A 303 -16.72 8.24 0.40
N GLN A 304 -17.25 9.45 0.38
CA GLN A 304 -16.43 10.66 0.22
C GLN A 304 -15.48 10.86 1.42
N LEU A 305 -15.95 10.53 2.64
CA LEU A 305 -15.16 10.63 3.87
C LEU A 305 -13.91 9.75 3.80
N GLN A 306 -14.07 8.46 3.48
CA GLN A 306 -12.94 7.53 3.36
C GLN A 306 -11.98 7.96 2.25
N TRP A 307 -12.54 8.39 1.10
CA TRP A 307 -11.73 8.82 -0.04
C TRP A 307 -10.86 10.04 0.27
N SER A 308 -11.38 10.98 1.07
CA SER A 308 -10.68 12.20 1.48
C SER A 308 -9.59 11.99 2.53
N ILE A 309 -9.61 10.86 3.26
CA ILE A 309 -8.53 10.43 4.17
C ILE A 309 -7.64 9.34 3.53
N TYR A 310 -7.64 9.26 2.19
CA TYR A 310 -6.83 8.32 1.39
C TYR A 310 -7.15 6.83 1.63
N ASN A 311 -8.33 6.52 2.16
CA ASN A 311 -8.86 5.16 2.19
C ASN A 311 -9.75 4.92 0.95
N TRP A 312 -9.18 4.23 -0.04
CA TRP A 312 -9.84 3.96 -1.32
C TRP A 312 -10.50 2.57 -1.41
N SER A 313 -10.51 1.79 -0.32
CA SER A 313 -10.95 0.39 -0.32
C SER A 313 -12.42 0.22 -0.72
N ALA A 314 -13.28 1.20 -0.39
CA ALA A 314 -14.70 1.17 -0.77
C ALA A 314 -14.95 1.34 -2.27
N GLY A 315 -13.95 1.80 -3.03
CA GLY A 315 -14.03 2.02 -4.47
C GLY A 315 -15.02 3.11 -4.88
N CYS A 316 -15.49 3.00 -6.11
CA CYS A 316 -16.31 3.99 -6.79
C CYS A 316 -17.60 3.37 -7.34
N VAL A 317 -18.60 4.21 -7.53
CA VAL A 317 -19.89 3.85 -8.12
C VAL A 317 -20.22 4.80 -9.27
N ARG A 318 -21.04 4.33 -10.23
CA ARG A 318 -21.50 5.17 -11.34
C ARG A 318 -22.25 6.39 -10.82
N LYS A 319 -22.08 7.54 -11.46
CA LYS A 319 -22.86 8.76 -11.14
C LYS A 319 -24.33 8.62 -11.57
N ALA A 320 -24.56 7.99 -12.73
CA ALA A 320 -25.88 7.71 -13.27
C ALA A 320 -26.11 6.18 -13.36
N PRO A 321 -27.32 5.68 -13.03
CA PRO A 321 -27.65 4.26 -13.17
C PRO A 321 -27.72 3.84 -14.64
N LEU A 322 -27.40 2.58 -14.91
CA LEU A 322 -27.58 2.00 -16.24
C LEU A 322 -29.06 1.79 -16.53
N ASP A 323 -29.45 1.96 -17.79
CA ASP A 323 -30.81 1.76 -18.26
C ASP A 323 -30.76 0.85 -19.48
N CYS A 324 -30.39 -0.41 -19.27
CA CYS A 324 -30.11 -1.42 -20.30
C CYS A 324 -31.12 -1.47 -21.47
N LYS A 325 -32.35 -0.99 -21.27
CA LYS A 325 -33.41 -0.91 -22.28
C LYS A 325 -33.22 0.25 -23.28
N HIS A 326 -32.55 1.32 -22.86
CA HIS A 326 -32.10 2.43 -23.70
C HIS A 326 -30.62 2.24 -24.06
N GLU A 327 -30.12 2.96 -25.07
CA GLU A 327 -28.74 2.77 -25.57
C GLU A 327 -27.69 3.27 -24.55
N ASP A 328 -27.39 2.44 -23.54
CA ASP A 328 -26.15 2.54 -22.77
C ASP A 328 -24.95 2.66 -23.73
N GLY A 329 -23.88 3.28 -23.26
CA GLY A 329 -22.64 3.35 -24.03
C GLY A 329 -21.44 2.89 -23.23
N PHE A 330 -20.26 3.23 -23.73
CA PHE A 330 -19.00 2.79 -23.14
C PHE A 330 -18.02 3.94 -23.02
N LEU A 331 -17.42 4.03 -21.85
CA LEU A 331 -16.23 4.83 -21.57
C LEU A 331 -15.00 4.00 -21.92
N LYS A 332 -14.14 4.52 -22.80
CA LYS A 332 -12.84 3.94 -23.08
C LYS A 332 -11.84 4.38 -22.02
N ILE A 333 -11.21 3.42 -21.36
CA ILE A 333 -10.10 3.61 -20.43
C ILE A 333 -8.86 3.04 -21.12
N GLU A 334 -7.84 3.87 -21.28
CA GLU A 334 -6.66 3.54 -22.09
C GLU A 334 -5.47 3.14 -21.24
N ALA A 335 -4.60 2.29 -21.80
CA ALA A 335 -3.29 1.95 -21.23
C ALA A 335 -3.37 1.46 -19.77
N ILE A 336 -4.12 0.38 -19.53
CA ILE A 336 -4.24 -0.23 -18.20
C ILE A 336 -3.82 -1.70 -18.17
N LYS A 337 -3.46 -2.16 -16.97
CA LYS A 337 -3.61 -3.56 -16.58
C LYS A 337 -5.10 -3.88 -16.52
N LEU A 338 -5.55 -4.84 -17.33
CA LEU A 338 -6.96 -5.25 -17.35
C LEU A 338 -7.43 -5.71 -15.96
N PRO A 339 -8.72 -5.53 -15.62
CA PRO A 339 -9.28 -5.97 -14.33
C PRO A 339 -9.11 -7.47 -14.08
N GLU A 340 -9.34 -7.90 -12.84
CA GLU A 340 -9.42 -9.32 -12.45
C GLU A 340 -10.41 -10.09 -13.34
N THR A 341 -10.08 -11.32 -13.78
CA THR A 341 -10.84 -12.08 -14.81
C THR A 341 -11.43 -13.42 -14.35
N SER A 342 -11.43 -13.74 -13.06
CA SER A 342 -12.00 -14.98 -12.50
C SER A 342 -13.48 -15.14 -12.83
N HIS A 343 -14.21 -14.02 -12.96
CA HIS A 343 -15.62 -13.97 -13.35
C HIS A 343 -15.85 -13.36 -14.73
N SER A 344 -14.91 -13.58 -15.65
CA SER A 344 -15.01 -13.11 -17.04
C SER A 344 -15.47 -14.22 -17.99
N ARG A 345 -15.94 -13.82 -19.18
CA ARG A 345 -16.24 -14.72 -20.29
C ARG A 345 -15.42 -14.32 -21.52
N THR A 346 -14.94 -15.32 -22.26
CA THR A 346 -14.17 -15.11 -23.50
C THR A 346 -14.94 -15.57 -24.74
N GLU A 347 -14.77 -14.85 -25.84
CA GLU A 347 -15.21 -15.24 -27.18
C GLU A 347 -14.08 -14.98 -28.17
N LYS A 348 -13.36 -16.04 -28.59
CA LYS A 348 -12.06 -15.92 -29.29
C LYS A 348 -12.15 -15.37 -30.72
N TYR A 349 -13.24 -15.64 -31.44
CA TYR A 349 -13.32 -15.44 -32.89
C TYR A 349 -14.20 -14.26 -33.32
N ILE A 350 -14.47 -13.32 -32.42
CA ILE A 350 -15.29 -12.15 -32.71
C ILE A 350 -14.45 -10.86 -32.68
N SER A 351 -14.91 -9.87 -33.44
CA SER A 351 -14.32 -8.53 -33.48
C SER A 351 -14.67 -7.71 -32.24
N LEU A 352 -13.93 -6.63 -31.99
CA LEU A 352 -14.24 -5.67 -30.92
C LEU A 352 -15.62 -5.01 -31.10
N VAL A 353 -16.08 -4.85 -32.34
CA VAL A 353 -17.41 -4.30 -32.66
C VAL A 353 -18.52 -5.28 -32.27
N GLU A 354 -18.32 -6.56 -32.53
CA GLU A 354 -19.24 -7.61 -32.08
C GLU A 354 -19.21 -7.78 -30.56
N CYS A 355 -18.03 -7.63 -29.95
CA CYS A 355 -17.86 -7.65 -28.49
C CYS A 355 -18.69 -6.55 -27.81
N LYS A 356 -18.68 -5.33 -28.37
CA LYS A 356 -19.56 -4.23 -27.94
C LYS A 356 -21.04 -4.63 -28.00
N LYS A 357 -21.48 -5.23 -29.11
CA LYS A 357 -22.88 -5.66 -29.30
C LYS A 357 -23.26 -6.77 -28.31
N SER A 358 -22.38 -7.73 -28.06
CA SER A 358 -22.55 -8.82 -27.10
C SER A 358 -22.67 -8.29 -25.67
N CYS A 359 -21.86 -7.29 -25.30
CA CYS A 359 -21.98 -6.65 -23.99
C CYS A 359 -23.28 -5.83 -23.86
N LEU A 360 -23.70 -5.09 -24.89
CA LEU A 360 -24.96 -4.33 -24.86
C LEU A 360 -26.19 -5.22 -24.70
N SER A 361 -26.22 -6.37 -25.39
CA SER A 361 -27.34 -7.31 -25.33
C SER A 361 -27.48 -8.02 -23.99
N ASN A 362 -26.42 -8.02 -23.16
CA ASN A 362 -26.44 -8.60 -21.83
C ASN A 362 -26.43 -7.50 -20.75
N CYS A 363 -27.56 -7.29 -20.07
CA CYS A 363 -27.69 -6.24 -19.04
C CYS A 363 -26.74 -6.39 -17.84
N SER A 364 -26.20 -7.58 -17.60
CA SER A 364 -25.21 -7.82 -16.54
C SER A 364 -23.78 -7.48 -16.97
N CYS A 365 -23.52 -7.26 -18.26
CA CYS A 365 -22.18 -6.92 -18.73
C CYS A 365 -21.77 -5.52 -18.24
N THR A 366 -20.64 -5.42 -17.55
CA THR A 366 -20.11 -4.18 -16.98
C THR A 366 -18.98 -3.57 -17.79
N ALA A 367 -18.21 -4.38 -18.51
CA ALA A 367 -17.14 -3.94 -19.40
C ALA A 367 -16.73 -5.01 -20.41
N TYR A 368 -15.99 -4.58 -21.45
CA TYR A 368 -15.37 -5.48 -22.40
C TYR A 368 -13.99 -4.98 -22.88
N ALA A 369 -13.17 -5.88 -23.41
CA ALA A 369 -11.87 -5.58 -23.99
C ALA A 369 -11.52 -6.58 -25.11
N THR A 370 -10.52 -6.24 -25.92
CA THR A 370 -9.89 -7.18 -26.86
C THR A 370 -9.24 -8.33 -26.08
N LEU A 371 -9.35 -9.56 -26.55
CA LEU A 371 -8.74 -10.71 -25.86
C LEU A 371 -7.25 -10.86 -26.19
N ASP A 372 -6.91 -10.74 -27.48
CA ASP A 372 -5.56 -10.90 -28.01
C ASP A 372 -5.18 -9.66 -28.82
N ILE A 373 -4.08 -9.00 -28.46
CA ILE A 373 -3.67 -7.73 -29.10
C ILE A 373 -2.80 -7.91 -30.36
N ARG A 374 -2.45 -9.16 -30.72
CA ARG A 374 -1.66 -9.43 -31.93
C ARG A 374 -2.44 -9.12 -33.20
N GLU A 375 -1.72 -8.85 -34.28
CA GLU A 375 -2.29 -8.72 -35.64
C GLU A 375 -3.47 -7.73 -35.75
N GLY A 376 -3.45 -6.65 -34.97
CA GLY A 376 -4.52 -5.63 -34.99
C GLY A 376 -5.68 -5.89 -34.02
N GLY A 377 -5.61 -6.96 -33.24
CA GLY A 377 -6.54 -7.25 -32.16
C GLY A 377 -7.67 -8.20 -32.56
N SER A 378 -7.86 -9.28 -31.78
CA SER A 378 -8.94 -10.24 -32.00
C SER A 378 -9.52 -10.79 -30.69
N GLY A 379 -10.74 -11.32 -30.78
CA GLY A 379 -11.45 -11.89 -29.67
C GLY A 379 -11.97 -10.85 -28.67
N CYS A 380 -12.78 -11.34 -27.75
CA CYS A 380 -13.54 -10.55 -26.79
C CYS A 380 -13.40 -11.13 -25.39
N LEU A 381 -13.17 -10.24 -24.43
CA LEU A 381 -13.18 -10.53 -23.00
C LEU A 381 -14.25 -9.66 -22.35
N LEU A 382 -15.20 -10.29 -21.66
CA LEU A 382 -16.39 -9.67 -21.05
C LEU A 382 -16.36 -9.80 -19.54
N TRP A 383 -16.73 -8.74 -18.83
CA TRP A 383 -16.87 -8.71 -17.37
C TRP A 383 -18.34 -8.51 -16.96
N PHE A 384 -18.71 -9.10 -15.83
CA PHE A 384 -20.08 -9.05 -15.28
C PHE A 384 -20.16 -8.54 -13.84
N ASN A 385 -19.01 -8.35 -13.19
CA ASN A 385 -18.93 -7.92 -11.80
C ASN A 385 -18.20 -6.57 -11.68
N ASP A 386 -17.93 -6.17 -10.44
CA ASP A 386 -17.08 -5.04 -10.12
C ASP A 386 -15.67 -5.20 -10.72
N LEU A 387 -15.16 -4.12 -11.29
CA LEU A 387 -13.88 -4.08 -11.97
C LEU A 387 -12.81 -3.70 -10.94
N ILE A 388 -11.97 -4.65 -10.56
CA ILE A 388 -10.99 -4.48 -9.47
C ILE A 388 -9.56 -4.71 -9.96
N ASP A 389 -8.61 -4.25 -9.17
CA ASP A 389 -7.16 -4.46 -9.37
C ASP A 389 -6.63 -3.90 -10.70
N ILE A 390 -6.97 -2.64 -10.97
CA ILE A 390 -6.63 -1.93 -12.20
C ILE A 390 -5.52 -0.92 -11.92
N LYS A 391 -4.51 -0.93 -12.78
CA LYS A 391 -3.35 -0.04 -12.71
C LYS A 391 -3.13 0.62 -14.06
N TYR A 392 -2.80 1.90 -14.06
CA TYR A 392 -2.30 2.59 -15.25
C TYR A 392 -0.91 2.05 -15.61
N ILE A 393 -0.75 1.66 -16.86
CA ILE A 393 0.50 1.12 -17.37
C ILE A 393 0.73 1.65 -18.78
N GLU A 394 1.83 2.36 -18.98
CA GLU A 394 2.20 2.86 -20.31
C GLU A 394 2.33 1.70 -21.32
N GLY A 395 1.61 1.78 -22.44
CA GLY A 395 1.52 0.69 -23.42
C GLY A 395 0.71 -0.52 -22.94
N GLY A 396 -0.11 -0.35 -21.89
CA GLY A 396 -1.12 -1.31 -21.45
C GLY A 396 -2.25 -1.48 -22.46
N GLN A 397 -3.34 -2.12 -22.04
CA GLN A 397 -4.48 -2.39 -22.92
C GLN A 397 -5.67 -1.49 -22.62
N ASP A 398 -6.51 -1.27 -23.62
CA ASP A 398 -7.75 -0.52 -23.49
C ASP A 398 -8.89 -1.39 -22.94
N LEU A 399 -9.74 -0.78 -22.11
CA LEU A 399 -10.96 -1.36 -21.54
C LEU A 399 -12.15 -0.45 -21.82
N TYR A 400 -13.29 -1.04 -22.17
CA TYR A 400 -14.53 -0.32 -22.46
C TYR A 400 -15.54 -0.59 -21.36
N VAL A 401 -15.77 0.40 -20.49
CA VAL A 401 -16.64 0.28 -19.31
C VAL A 401 -18.03 0.82 -19.62
N ARG A 402 -19.06 0.03 -19.34
CA ARG A 402 -20.45 0.38 -19.61
C ARG A 402 -20.92 1.55 -18.73
N ILE A 403 -21.54 2.56 -19.36
CA ILE A 403 -22.06 3.78 -18.72
C ILE A 403 -23.44 4.13 -19.27
N ALA A 404 -24.21 4.90 -18.51
CA ALA A 404 -25.54 5.36 -18.90
C ALA A 404 -25.48 6.26 -20.15
N ALA A 405 -26.48 6.17 -21.02
CA ALA A 405 -26.62 6.99 -22.22
C ALA A 405 -26.51 8.51 -21.93
N SER A 406 -27.09 8.96 -20.81
CA SER A 406 -27.08 10.35 -20.37
C SER A 406 -25.67 10.92 -20.14
N GLU A 407 -24.68 10.06 -19.93
CA GLU A 407 -23.29 10.48 -19.72
C GLU A 407 -22.49 10.58 -21.04
N LEU A 408 -23.01 10.06 -22.16
CA LEU A 408 -22.36 10.06 -23.47
C LEU A 408 -22.32 11.44 -24.14
N GLY A 409 -23.39 12.23 -24.02
CA GLY A 409 -23.51 13.55 -24.67
C GLY A 409 -22.47 14.58 -24.19
N ASN A 410 -21.81 14.31 -23.07
CA ASN A 410 -20.72 15.13 -22.52
C ASN A 410 -19.32 14.77 -23.09
N ILE A 411 -19.21 13.70 -23.89
CA ILE A 411 -17.95 13.22 -24.47
C ILE A 411 -17.65 13.95 -25.80
N GLU A 412 -18.67 14.16 -26.64
CA GLU A 412 -18.51 14.83 -27.94
C GLU A 412 -18.23 16.34 -27.81
N SER A 413 -18.76 17.00 -26.77
CA SER A 413 -18.54 18.43 -26.56
C SER A 413 -17.11 18.79 -26.13
N ARG A 414 -16.30 17.81 -25.67
CA ARG A 414 -14.89 18.00 -25.27
C ARG A 414 -13.90 17.78 -26.41
N ARG A 415 -14.30 17.17 -27.52
CA ARG A 415 -13.43 16.95 -28.70
C ARG A 415 -13.42 18.12 -29.70
N GLN A 416 -14.27 19.14 -29.51
CA GLN A 416 -14.12 20.39 -30.25
C GLN A 416 -13.20 21.36 -29.50
N PRO A 417 -12.18 21.96 -30.15
CA PRO A 417 -11.43 23.04 -29.56
C PRO A 417 -12.40 24.19 -29.28
N SER A 418 -12.53 24.56 -28.01
CA SER A 418 -13.43 25.59 -27.51
C SER A 418 -12.98 26.99 -27.92
N GLY A 419 -13.05 27.31 -29.22
CA GLY A 419 -12.71 28.61 -29.78
C GLY A 419 -13.88 29.60 -29.90
N LYS A 420 -15.09 29.27 -29.41
CA LYS A 420 -16.28 30.11 -29.64
C LYS A 420 -17.10 30.53 -28.42
N LYS A 421 -16.72 30.14 -27.19
CA LYS A 421 -17.44 30.58 -25.98
C LYS A 421 -16.96 31.92 -25.41
N HIS A 422 -15.76 32.39 -25.78
CA HIS A 422 -15.25 33.69 -25.30
C HIS A 422 -15.70 34.91 -26.12
N VAL A 423 -16.14 34.73 -27.37
CA VAL A 423 -16.56 35.87 -28.22
C VAL A 423 -17.92 36.43 -27.79
N ASN A 424 -18.89 35.57 -27.44
CA ASN A 424 -20.23 36.03 -27.04
C ASN A 424 -20.23 36.74 -25.67
N VAL A 425 -19.38 36.33 -24.74
CA VAL A 425 -19.26 36.99 -23.42
C VAL A 425 -18.58 38.36 -23.55
N ILE A 426 -17.56 38.50 -24.40
CA ILE A 426 -16.87 39.78 -24.63
C ILE A 426 -17.80 40.80 -25.32
N ILE A 427 -18.62 40.37 -26.28
CA ILE A 427 -19.59 41.26 -26.95
C ILE A 427 -20.66 41.76 -25.96
N ILE A 428 -21.17 40.88 -25.09
CA ILE A 428 -22.18 41.27 -24.10
C ILE A 428 -21.57 42.25 -23.08
N VAL A 429 -20.37 42.00 -22.58
CA VAL A 429 -19.69 42.90 -21.62
C VAL A 429 -19.29 44.24 -22.25
N ALA A 430 -18.84 44.25 -23.52
CA ALA A 430 -18.52 45.49 -24.21
C ALA A 430 -19.77 46.35 -24.49
N SER A 431 -20.89 45.72 -24.84
CA SER A 431 -22.16 46.42 -25.09
C SER A 431 -22.77 47.04 -23.82
N THR A 432 -22.66 46.36 -22.68
CA THR A 432 -23.16 46.87 -21.39
C THR A 432 -22.30 48.00 -20.84
N ILE A 433 -20.97 47.94 -20.98
CA ILE A 433 -20.06 49.01 -20.57
C ILE A 433 -20.25 50.27 -21.42
N SER A 434 -20.44 50.12 -22.73
CA SER A 434 -20.68 51.25 -23.64
C SER A 434 -22.04 51.92 -23.37
N GLY A 435 -23.09 51.12 -23.12
CA GLY A 435 -24.42 51.64 -22.75
C GLY A 435 -24.42 52.40 -21.42
N MET A 436 -23.69 51.91 -20.40
CA MET A 436 -23.58 52.57 -19.10
C MET A 436 -22.83 53.90 -19.20
N GLY A 437 -21.76 53.95 -20.02
CA GLY A 437 -21.00 55.18 -20.26
C GLY A 437 -21.83 56.27 -20.94
N ALA A 438 -22.68 55.90 -21.91
CA ALA A 438 -23.57 56.84 -22.58
C ALA A 438 -24.64 57.43 -21.65
N LEU A 439 -25.19 56.63 -20.73
CA LEU A 439 -26.17 57.08 -19.74
C LEU A 439 -25.56 58.04 -18.71
N VAL A 440 -24.33 57.78 -18.26
CA VAL A 440 -23.60 58.67 -17.35
C VAL A 440 -23.26 60.00 -18.03
N LEU A 441 -22.83 59.97 -19.30
CA LEU A 441 -22.57 61.20 -20.06
C LEU A 441 -23.85 62.00 -20.33
N ALA A 442 -24.97 61.33 -20.64
CA ALA A 442 -26.27 61.98 -20.77
C ALA A 442 -26.74 62.61 -19.45
N TRP A 443 -26.52 61.95 -18.32
CA TRP A 443 -26.82 62.48 -16.98
C TRP A 443 -25.94 63.67 -16.61
N ILE A 444 -24.64 63.64 -16.92
CA ILE A 444 -23.72 64.76 -16.72
C ILE A 444 -24.10 65.96 -17.62
N MET A 445 -24.50 65.73 -18.86
CA MET A 445 -24.98 66.78 -19.76
C MET A 445 -26.32 67.37 -19.30
N TYR A 446 -27.22 66.54 -18.77
CA TYR A 446 -28.49 66.98 -18.17
C TYR A 446 -28.25 67.86 -16.94
N MET A 447 -27.35 67.44 -16.05
CA MET A 447 -26.94 68.20 -14.86
C MET A 447 -26.21 69.51 -15.20
N ARG A 448 -25.52 69.58 -16.35
CA ARG A 448 -24.87 70.81 -16.85
C ARG A 448 -25.86 71.81 -17.48
N LYS A 449 -27.04 71.36 -17.92
CA LYS A 449 -28.05 72.22 -18.59
C LYS A 449 -29.03 72.87 -17.59
N THR A 450 -29.22 72.26 -16.41
CA THR A 450 -30.05 72.82 -15.33
C THR A 450 -29.19 73.59 -14.34
N LYS A 451 -28.92 74.88 -14.61
CA LYS A 451 -28.64 75.84 -13.52
C LYS A 451 -29.94 76.04 -12.75
N LEU A 452 -30.01 75.58 -11.48
CA LEU A 452 -30.85 76.06 -10.35
C LEU A 452 -30.71 75.02 -9.22
N LYS A 453 -30.13 75.32 -8.04
CA LYS A 453 -30.57 76.11 -6.86
C LYS A 453 -31.13 75.20 -5.76
N ASN A 454 -30.51 75.31 -4.57
CA ASN A 454 -30.79 74.67 -3.28
C ASN A 454 -30.38 73.20 -3.05
N LYS A 455 -29.80 72.98 -1.87
CA LYS A 455 -29.05 71.79 -1.44
C LYS A 455 -29.84 70.84 -0.53
N ASP A 456 -31.13 71.09 -0.30
CA ASP A 456 -31.93 70.37 0.71
C ASP A 456 -32.91 69.32 0.14
N ASP A 457 -33.11 69.24 -1.18
CA ASP A 457 -34.02 68.25 -1.81
C ASP A 457 -33.34 66.93 -2.23
N ILE A 458 -32.02 66.82 -2.09
CA ILE A 458 -31.26 65.63 -2.50
C ILE A 458 -31.39 64.50 -1.46
N LEU A 459 -31.63 64.82 -0.18
CA LEU A 459 -31.72 63.83 0.89
C LEU A 459 -33.10 63.13 0.97
N SER A 460 -34.16 63.73 0.41
CA SER A 460 -35.50 63.12 0.36
C SER A 460 -35.65 62.11 -0.78
N SER A 461 -35.06 62.40 -1.96
CA SER A 461 -35.07 61.47 -3.11
C SER A 461 -34.19 60.23 -2.91
N ILE A 462 -33.06 60.35 -2.19
CA ILE A 462 -32.20 59.19 -1.88
C ILE A 462 -32.89 58.23 -0.89
N LYS A 463 -33.68 58.75 0.07
CA LYS A 463 -34.49 57.90 0.98
C LYS A 463 -35.63 57.16 0.26
N SER A 464 -36.22 57.76 -0.78
CA SER A 464 -37.28 57.12 -1.58
C SER A 464 -36.75 55.99 -2.48
N ILE A 465 -35.50 56.08 -2.95
CA ILE A 465 -34.90 55.08 -3.86
C ILE A 465 -34.26 53.93 -3.07
N LEU A 466 -33.75 54.18 -1.85
CA LEU A 466 -33.19 53.12 -1.00
C LEU A 466 -34.23 52.13 -0.43
N MET A 467 -35.53 52.44 -0.50
CA MET A 467 -36.61 51.52 -0.10
C MET A 467 -37.12 50.60 -1.22
N HIS A 468 -36.65 50.73 -2.46
CA HIS A 468 -37.17 49.97 -3.60
C HIS A 468 -36.21 48.89 -4.17
N PHE A 469 -35.03 48.68 -3.59
CA PHE A 469 -34.08 47.63 -4.00
C PHE A 469 -33.73 46.64 -2.87
N LEU A 470 -34.76 46.08 -2.23
CA LEU A 470 -34.66 44.79 -1.54
C LEU A 470 -35.63 43.81 -2.22
N PRO A 471 -35.13 42.75 -2.89
CA PRO A 471 -36.01 41.72 -3.43
C PRO A 471 -36.54 40.85 -2.29
N ASN A 472 -37.86 40.71 -2.29
CA ASN A 472 -38.65 39.61 -1.75
C ASN A 472 -38.68 39.39 -0.24
N ALA A 473 -39.77 39.90 0.33
CA ALA A 473 -40.43 39.34 1.49
C ALA A 473 -40.97 37.93 1.18
N SER A 474 -40.17 36.92 1.47
CA SER A 474 -40.66 35.55 1.76
C SER A 474 -39.60 34.79 2.58
N MET A 475 -39.26 35.32 3.76
CA MET A 475 -38.67 34.57 4.88
C MET A 475 -38.62 35.49 6.11
N ARG A 476 -39.80 35.96 6.55
CA ARG A 476 -39.95 36.70 7.82
C ARG A 476 -40.89 36.00 8.82
N GLU A 477 -41.30 34.76 8.52
CA GLU A 477 -42.02 33.89 9.46
C GLU A 477 -41.22 32.62 9.86
N SER A 478 -40.04 32.36 9.27
CA SER A 478 -39.16 31.24 9.67
C SER A 478 -38.15 31.60 10.78
N MET A 479 -38.00 32.88 11.15
CA MET A 479 -37.10 33.33 12.23
C MET A 479 -37.77 33.48 13.61
N LYS A 480 -39.06 33.15 13.73
CA LYS A 480 -39.74 33.07 15.04
C LYS A 480 -39.79 31.64 15.60
N PHE A 481 -39.63 30.62 14.75
CA PHE A 481 -39.51 29.21 15.19
C PHE A 481 -38.11 28.86 15.73
N PHE A 482 -37.07 29.58 15.33
CA PHE A 482 -35.70 29.31 15.79
C PHE A 482 -35.41 29.82 17.21
N ARG A 483 -36.22 30.76 17.74
CA ARG A 483 -36.10 31.24 19.13
C ARG A 483 -36.95 30.45 20.13
N LEU A 484 -37.93 29.66 19.68
CA LEU A 484 -38.69 28.75 20.56
C LEU A 484 -38.05 27.36 20.68
N LEU A 485 -37.27 26.92 19.69
CA LEU A 485 -36.58 25.63 19.74
C LEU A 485 -35.34 25.67 20.68
N ILE A 486 -34.69 26.83 20.79
CA ILE A 486 -33.57 27.03 21.72
C ILE A 486 -34.07 27.12 23.17
N LEU A 487 -35.32 27.54 23.41
CA LEU A 487 -35.90 27.57 24.76
C LEU A 487 -36.45 26.22 25.23
N TYR A 488 -36.76 25.30 24.30
CA TYR A 488 -37.26 23.95 24.62
C TYR A 488 -36.12 22.94 24.88
N CYS A 489 -34.91 23.19 24.37
CA CYS A 489 -33.73 22.38 24.66
C CYS A 489 -33.11 22.64 26.05
N PHE A 490 -33.54 23.69 26.76
CA PHE A 490 -33.05 24.02 28.11
C PHE A 490 -33.93 23.47 29.26
N LEU A 491 -35.00 22.72 28.97
CA LEU A 491 -35.91 22.19 29.99
C LEU A 491 -35.97 20.64 30.10
N PHE A 492 -35.10 19.92 29.38
CA PHE A 492 -34.92 18.47 29.58
C PHE A 492 -33.43 18.11 29.68
N SER A 493 -32.80 18.51 30.81
CA SER A 493 -31.54 17.91 31.26
C SER A 493 -31.49 17.89 32.79
N SER A 494 -32.50 17.30 33.41
CA SER A 494 -32.46 16.95 34.83
C SER A 494 -32.97 15.53 35.07
N THR A 495 -32.44 14.57 34.31
CA THR A 495 -32.34 13.19 34.76
C THR A 495 -30.93 12.99 35.29
N ARG A 496 -30.80 13.01 36.62
CA ARG A 496 -29.59 12.54 37.31
C ARG A 496 -29.42 11.06 36.99
N ILE A 497 -28.54 10.75 36.06
CA ILE A 497 -27.87 9.46 36.01
C ILE A 497 -26.60 9.66 36.82
N ALA A 498 -26.41 8.85 37.85
CA ALA A 498 -25.17 8.78 38.60
C ALA A 498 -24.08 8.24 37.67
N SER A 499 -23.40 9.13 36.95
CA SER A 499 -22.17 8.85 36.22
C SER A 499 -21.00 9.11 37.16
N THR A 500 -20.18 8.09 37.37
CA THR A 500 -18.82 8.19 37.90
C THR A 500 -18.14 9.42 37.30
N THR A 501 -17.80 10.41 38.13
CA THR A 501 -17.09 11.63 37.71
C THR A 501 -15.75 11.24 37.09
N THR A 502 -15.69 11.22 35.76
CA THR A 502 -14.42 11.16 35.04
C THR A 502 -13.77 12.52 35.18
N GLN A 503 -12.61 12.54 35.82
CA GLN A 503 -11.89 13.74 36.14
C GLN A 503 -10.93 14.08 35.00
N ASP A 504 -10.93 15.33 34.53
CA ASP A 504 -10.01 15.86 33.51
C ASP A 504 -8.91 16.73 34.12
N THR A 505 -9.02 17.02 35.41
CA THR A 505 -8.22 17.99 36.15
C THR A 505 -7.65 17.40 37.45
N ILE A 506 -6.35 17.53 37.72
CA ILE A 506 -5.73 17.23 39.01
C ILE A 506 -5.51 18.56 39.77
N THR A 507 -6.11 18.70 40.95
CA THR A 507 -5.88 19.84 41.85
C THR A 507 -4.93 19.47 42.98
N LEU A 508 -4.47 20.47 43.74
CA LEU A 508 -3.67 20.22 44.96
C LEU A 508 -4.34 19.21 45.90
N GLY A 509 -3.55 18.25 46.38
CA GLY A 509 -4.01 17.18 47.27
C GLY A 509 -4.64 15.98 46.54
N GLN A 510 -4.85 16.05 45.23
CA GLN A 510 -5.27 14.92 44.41
C GLN A 510 -4.08 14.24 43.74
N SER A 511 -4.25 12.96 43.41
CA SER A 511 -3.24 12.17 42.72
C SER A 511 -3.91 11.11 41.84
N ILE A 512 -3.22 10.68 40.80
CA ILE A 512 -3.59 9.51 39.99
C ILE A 512 -2.62 8.37 40.33
N ARG A 513 -3.18 7.18 40.59
CA ARG A 513 -2.45 5.95 40.85
C ARG A 513 -2.62 4.95 39.72
N ASP A 514 -1.84 3.86 39.77
CA ASP A 514 -2.03 2.74 38.84
C ASP A 514 -3.47 2.21 38.90
N GLY A 515 -4.07 2.00 37.73
CA GLY A 515 -5.50 1.68 37.54
C GLY A 515 -6.46 2.88 37.51
N GLU A 516 -6.01 4.09 37.86
CA GLU A 516 -6.78 5.33 37.71
C GLU A 516 -6.36 6.08 36.45
N THR A 517 -7.29 6.81 35.82
CA THR A 517 -7.01 7.59 34.61
C THR A 517 -7.62 8.99 34.66
N LEU A 518 -6.97 9.91 33.96
CA LEU A 518 -7.50 11.24 33.63
C LEU A 518 -8.05 11.19 32.21
N VAL A 519 -9.26 11.68 31.99
CA VAL A 519 -9.89 11.64 30.67
C VAL A 519 -10.17 13.06 30.20
N SER A 520 -9.81 13.38 28.96
CA SER A 520 -10.13 14.69 28.40
C SER A 520 -11.64 14.94 28.38
N ALA A 521 -12.08 16.20 28.51
CA ALA A 521 -13.50 16.54 28.60
C ALA A 521 -14.36 16.03 27.42
N ASP A 522 -13.77 15.86 26.23
CA ASP A 522 -14.41 15.32 25.03
C ASP A 522 -14.25 13.79 24.86
N GLU A 523 -13.63 13.14 25.84
CA GLU A 523 -13.31 11.71 25.87
C GLU A 523 -12.46 11.20 24.69
N ARG A 524 -11.70 12.07 24.02
CA ARG A 524 -10.78 11.67 22.95
C ARG A 524 -9.50 11.05 23.49
N PHE A 525 -8.94 11.65 24.54
CA PHE A 525 -7.67 11.25 25.13
C PHE A 525 -7.84 10.78 26.56
N GLU A 526 -6.97 9.87 26.95
CA GLU A 526 -6.88 9.31 28.29
C GLU A 526 -5.42 9.26 28.72
N LEU A 527 -5.16 9.68 29.95
CA LEU A 527 -3.85 9.64 30.60
C LEU A 527 -3.88 8.65 31.76
N GLY A 528 -2.84 7.82 31.84
CA GLY A 528 -2.67 6.92 32.98
C GLY A 528 -1.43 6.04 32.84
N PHE A 529 -1.37 5.01 33.68
CA PHE A 529 -0.27 4.07 33.72
C PHE A 529 -0.45 2.94 32.70
N PHE A 530 0.63 2.51 32.06
CA PHE A 530 0.63 1.40 31.11
C PHE A 530 2.00 0.74 30.98
N SER A 531 2.02 -0.49 30.45
CA SER A 531 3.23 -1.18 30.03
C SER A 531 3.13 -1.55 28.55
N PRO A 532 4.10 -1.14 27.70
CA PRO A 532 4.04 -1.38 26.27
C PRO A 532 4.34 -2.84 25.90
N GLY A 533 3.50 -3.42 25.05
CA GLY A 533 3.69 -4.75 24.47
C GLY A 533 3.88 -5.85 25.52
N THR A 534 5.07 -6.44 25.55
CA THR A 534 5.48 -7.51 26.48
C THR A 534 6.33 -6.99 27.66
N SER A 535 6.58 -5.68 27.70
CA SER A 535 7.35 -5.05 28.77
C SER A 535 6.65 -5.19 30.13
N SER A 536 7.42 -5.44 31.18
CA SER A 536 6.94 -5.40 32.56
C SER A 536 7.15 -4.02 33.21
N SER A 537 7.74 -3.07 32.49
CA SER A 537 8.05 -1.74 33.01
C SER A 537 6.82 -0.82 32.93
N PRO A 538 6.38 -0.20 34.03
CA PRO A 538 5.30 0.78 34.03
C PRO A 538 5.77 2.17 33.61
N TYR A 539 4.95 2.83 32.80
CA TYR A 539 5.13 4.20 32.31
C TYR A 539 3.83 4.99 32.48
N LEU A 540 3.97 6.31 32.57
CA LEU A 540 2.86 7.25 32.49
C LEU A 540 2.75 7.78 31.05
N GLY A 541 1.58 7.66 30.43
CA GLY A 541 1.37 8.12 29.07
C GLY A 541 -0.04 8.58 28.76
N ILE A 542 -0.21 9.15 27.57
CA ILE A 542 -1.49 9.60 26.98
C ILE A 542 -1.77 8.73 25.75
N TRP A 543 -3.01 8.27 25.58
CA TRP A 543 -3.46 7.51 24.42
C TRP A 543 -4.85 7.94 23.95
N TYR A 544 -5.22 7.54 22.73
CA TYR A 544 -6.59 7.68 22.25
C TYR A 544 -7.52 6.71 23.00
N LYS A 545 -8.52 7.23 23.71
CA LYS A 545 -9.42 6.45 24.56
C LYS A 545 -10.26 5.42 23.78
N LYS A 546 -10.70 5.79 22.56
CA LYS A 546 -11.67 5.02 21.75
C LYS A 546 -11.05 4.30 20.55
N VAL A 547 -9.71 4.21 20.48
CA VAL A 547 -8.99 3.56 19.38
C VAL A 547 -8.33 2.27 19.88
N ALA A 548 -8.56 1.16 19.18
CA ALA A 548 -7.97 -0.13 19.47
C ALA A 548 -7.12 -0.62 18.26
N PRO A 549 -5.91 -1.17 18.48
CA PRO A 549 -5.23 -1.35 19.78
C PRO A 549 -4.83 -0.01 20.42
N LYS A 550 -4.54 -0.03 21.74
CA LYS A 550 -4.15 1.18 22.51
C LYS A 550 -3.01 1.89 21.78
N THR A 551 -3.27 3.12 21.36
CA THR A 551 -2.31 3.94 20.59
C THR A 551 -1.81 5.07 21.47
N THR A 552 -0.63 4.89 22.06
CA THR A 552 0.03 5.88 22.90
C THR A 552 0.61 7.00 22.03
N VAL A 553 0.37 8.25 22.44
CA VAL A 553 0.80 9.46 21.70
C VAL A 553 1.82 10.30 22.48
N TRP A 554 1.96 10.06 23.78
CA TRP A 554 2.92 10.75 24.63
C TRP A 554 3.28 9.92 25.86
N VAL A 555 4.54 10.00 26.32
CA VAL A 555 5.05 9.27 27.49
C VAL A 555 5.91 10.23 28.32
N ALA A 556 5.57 10.41 29.60
CA ALA A 556 6.27 11.36 30.48
C ALA A 556 7.68 10.89 30.83
N ASN A 557 7.78 9.67 31.35
CA ASN A 557 9.00 9.09 31.92
C ASN A 557 9.63 8.07 30.96
N ARG A 558 9.73 8.42 29.68
CA ARG A 558 10.11 7.49 28.61
C ARG A 558 11.49 6.85 28.78
N ASP A 559 12.45 7.60 29.33
CA ASP A 559 13.85 7.12 29.52
C ASP A 559 14.08 6.48 30.89
N THR A 560 13.21 6.75 31.86
CA THR A 560 13.31 6.25 33.23
C THR A 560 11.99 5.58 33.64
N PRO A 561 11.83 4.26 33.39
CA PRO A 561 10.63 3.55 33.81
C PRO A 561 10.47 3.57 35.33
N ILE A 562 9.23 3.40 35.80
CA ILE A 562 8.96 3.29 37.23
C ILE A 562 9.48 1.92 37.70
N SER A 563 10.19 1.89 38.82
CA SER A 563 10.84 0.66 39.32
C SER A 563 9.86 -0.43 39.80
N ASP A 564 8.60 -0.06 40.06
CA ASP A 564 7.56 -0.91 40.61
C ASP A 564 6.17 -0.41 40.14
N PRO A 565 5.09 -1.23 40.20
CA PRO A 565 3.77 -0.85 39.66
C PRO A 565 3.00 0.17 40.52
N SER A 566 3.59 0.79 41.54
CA SER A 566 2.89 1.73 42.43
C SER A 566 3.20 3.20 42.11
N GLY A 567 3.09 3.56 40.83
CA GLY A 567 3.28 4.93 40.37
C GLY A 567 2.23 5.90 40.93
N ILE A 568 2.64 7.11 41.29
CA ILE A 568 1.74 8.18 41.75
C ILE A 568 2.07 9.47 41.02
N LEU A 569 1.10 10.03 40.29
CA LEU A 569 1.20 11.36 39.68
C LEU A 569 0.43 12.37 40.54
N ASN A 570 1.06 13.46 40.94
CA ASN A 570 0.39 14.58 41.61
C ASN A 570 0.97 15.94 41.19
N ILE A 571 0.32 17.02 41.63
CA ILE A 571 0.79 18.39 41.44
C ILE A 571 1.13 19.01 42.81
N ASN A 572 2.25 19.73 42.88
CA ASN A 572 2.68 20.44 44.09
C ASN A 572 2.26 21.92 44.10
N ALA A 573 2.42 22.59 45.25
CA ALA A 573 2.05 24.00 45.42
C ALA A 573 2.84 24.97 44.52
N GLY A 574 3.99 24.53 43.98
CA GLY A 574 4.78 25.30 43.02
C GLY A 574 4.30 25.16 41.58
N GLY A 575 3.25 24.39 41.30
CA GLY A 575 2.79 24.13 39.93
C GLY A 575 3.67 23.15 39.16
N ILE A 576 4.34 22.23 39.88
CA ILE A 576 5.15 21.17 39.26
C ILE A 576 4.39 19.86 39.37
N LEU A 577 4.23 19.17 38.23
CA LEU A 577 3.79 17.78 38.18
C LEU A 577 4.94 16.88 38.61
N VAL A 578 4.67 15.95 39.53
CA VAL A 578 5.67 15.02 40.05
C VAL A 578 5.13 13.60 39.93
N LEU A 579 5.94 12.74 39.31
CA LEU A 579 5.74 11.30 39.24
C LEU A 579 6.64 10.62 40.27
N LEU A 580 6.02 9.92 41.20
CA LEU A 580 6.67 9.22 42.31
C LEU A 580 6.56 7.69 42.16
N ASN A 581 7.53 6.95 42.69
CA ASN A 581 7.47 5.49 42.84
C ASN A 581 6.92 5.07 44.22
N SER A 582 6.93 3.76 44.54
CA SER A 582 6.46 3.26 45.85
C SER A 582 7.22 3.79 47.07
N THR A 583 8.48 4.21 46.90
CA THR A 583 9.33 4.77 47.96
C THR A 583 9.21 6.30 48.09
N ASN A 584 8.31 6.93 47.33
CA ASN A 584 8.17 8.39 47.19
C ASN A 584 9.41 9.09 46.59
N ASP A 585 10.24 8.37 45.85
CA ASP A 585 11.32 8.96 45.06
C ASP A 585 10.75 9.52 43.76
N THR A 586 11.24 10.70 43.35
CA THR A 586 10.85 11.34 42.09
C THR A 586 11.46 10.60 40.91
N VAL A 587 10.61 10.00 40.09
CA VAL A 587 10.97 9.34 38.82
C VAL A 587 11.03 10.35 37.69
N TRP A 588 10.08 11.29 37.67
CA TRP A 588 9.99 12.35 36.67
C TRP A 588 9.27 13.57 37.26
N SER A 589 9.61 14.77 36.79
CA SER A 589 8.87 15.98 37.14
C SER A 589 8.84 16.96 35.98
N SER A 590 7.78 17.76 35.92
CA SER A 590 7.74 18.93 35.04
C SER A 590 8.62 20.07 35.58
N ASN A 591 8.75 21.14 34.80
CA ASN A 591 9.25 22.42 35.28
C ASN A 591 8.07 23.39 35.41
N ALA A 592 8.25 24.48 36.17
CA ALA A 592 7.28 25.57 36.23
C ALA A 592 7.97 26.88 35.83
N SER A 593 7.40 27.61 34.89
CA SER A 593 7.94 28.90 34.42
C SER A 593 7.82 30.02 35.47
N ARG A 594 6.84 29.91 36.38
CA ARG A 594 6.55 30.88 37.46
C ARG A 594 5.75 30.22 38.60
N THR A 595 5.69 30.88 39.75
CA THR A 595 4.90 30.43 40.90
C THR A 595 3.41 30.76 40.72
N PRO A 596 2.50 29.76 40.74
CA PRO A 596 1.06 29.98 40.61
C PRO A 596 0.36 30.28 41.94
N GLN A 597 -0.83 30.86 41.87
CA GLN A 597 -1.72 31.04 43.03
C GLN A 597 -2.56 29.79 43.30
N SER A 598 -3.08 29.16 42.24
CA SER A 598 -3.88 27.94 42.33
C SER A 598 -3.48 26.94 41.24
N PRO A 599 -2.42 26.14 41.44
CA PRO A 599 -1.96 25.21 40.41
C PRO A 599 -2.96 24.09 40.15
N VAL A 600 -3.26 23.86 38.87
CA VAL A 600 -4.04 22.72 38.39
C VAL A 600 -3.37 22.09 37.17
N ALA A 601 -3.45 20.77 37.03
CA ALA A 601 -3.08 20.07 35.80
C ALA A 601 -4.33 19.59 35.07
N VAL A 602 -4.45 19.82 33.77
CA VAL A 602 -5.65 19.50 32.98
C VAL A 602 -5.26 18.76 31.70
N LEU A 603 -5.95 17.67 31.38
CA LEU A 603 -5.83 17.02 30.08
C LEU A 603 -6.85 17.61 29.11
N LEU A 604 -6.37 18.39 28.15
CA LEU A 604 -7.21 19.06 27.15
C LEU A 604 -7.71 18.08 26.07
N GLY A 605 -8.80 18.46 25.40
CA GLY A 605 -9.35 17.68 24.27
C GLY A 605 -8.40 17.52 23.08
N SER A 606 -7.37 18.36 22.95
CA SER A 606 -6.30 18.22 21.96
C SER A 606 -5.30 17.11 22.30
N GLY A 607 -5.33 16.58 23.53
CA GLY A 607 -4.32 15.67 24.06
C GLY A 607 -3.16 16.37 24.77
N ASN A 608 -3.17 17.71 24.83
CA ASN A 608 -2.18 18.49 25.58
C ASN A 608 -2.46 18.39 27.08
N LEU A 609 -1.51 17.88 27.85
CA LEU A 609 -1.52 17.93 29.32
C LEU A 609 -0.87 19.24 29.74
N VAL A 610 -1.64 20.12 30.38
CA VAL A 610 -1.18 21.47 30.74
C VAL A 610 -1.21 21.68 32.24
N VAL A 611 -0.25 22.45 32.74
CA VAL A 611 -0.25 22.97 34.11
C VAL A 611 -0.48 24.47 34.05
N LYS A 612 -1.50 24.94 34.74
CA LYS A 612 -1.93 26.35 34.69
C LYS A 612 -2.42 26.83 36.05
N ASP A 613 -2.60 28.14 36.18
CA ASP A 613 -3.37 28.68 37.30
C ASP A 613 -4.86 28.40 37.08
N GLY A 614 -5.59 27.98 38.11
CA GLY A 614 -6.95 27.48 38.02
C GLY A 614 -7.90 28.46 37.34
N ASN A 615 -7.69 29.75 37.56
CA ASN A 615 -8.52 30.83 37.01
C ASN A 615 -8.04 31.37 35.66
N ASP A 616 -6.88 30.93 35.16
CA ASP A 616 -6.32 31.38 33.89
C ASP A 616 -6.48 30.30 32.82
N ASN A 617 -7.19 30.62 31.74
CA ASN A 617 -7.41 29.73 30.60
C ASN A 617 -6.66 30.22 29.35
N ASN A 618 -5.85 31.27 29.45
CA ASN A 618 -5.04 31.74 28.33
C ASN A 618 -3.87 30.78 28.07
N PRO A 619 -3.74 30.16 26.88
CA PRO A 619 -2.64 29.25 26.57
C PRO A 619 -1.25 29.86 26.72
N ASP A 620 -1.09 31.16 26.43
CA ASP A 620 0.19 31.88 26.57
C ASP A 620 0.69 31.95 28.03
N ASN A 621 -0.21 31.67 28.98
CA ASN A 621 0.03 31.75 30.42
C ASN A 621 0.20 30.38 31.09
N PHE A 622 0.24 29.29 30.31
CA PHE A 622 0.51 27.97 30.85
C PHE A 622 1.89 27.93 31.51
N LEU A 623 1.96 27.24 32.65
CA LEU A 623 3.18 27.08 33.44
C LEU A 623 4.08 26.00 32.85
N TRP A 624 3.45 25.00 32.23
CA TRP A 624 4.04 23.87 31.52
C TRP A 624 2.99 23.22 30.62
N GLN A 625 3.43 22.61 29.50
CA GLN A 625 2.56 21.84 28.62
C GLN A 625 3.31 20.65 28.00
N SER A 626 2.63 19.54 27.77
CA SER A 626 3.24 18.35 27.17
C SER A 626 3.59 18.54 25.70
N PHE A 627 2.91 19.44 24.99
CA PHE A 627 3.19 19.74 23.58
C PHE A 627 4.57 20.36 23.35
N ASP A 628 5.19 20.95 24.38
CA ASP A 628 6.58 21.44 24.32
C ASP A 628 7.62 20.32 24.42
N TYR A 629 7.20 19.11 24.79
CA TYR A 629 8.06 17.94 25.00
C TYR A 629 7.50 16.72 24.25
N PRO A 630 7.55 16.70 22.90
CA PRO A 630 7.02 15.60 22.10
C PRO A 630 7.70 14.26 22.39
N GLY A 631 6.95 13.18 22.22
CA GLY A 631 7.49 11.82 22.20
C GLY A 631 7.98 11.44 20.80
N ASP A 632 7.29 10.48 20.19
CA ASP A 632 7.46 10.02 18.82
C ASP A 632 6.31 10.46 17.88
N THR A 633 5.33 11.19 18.42
CA THR A 633 4.08 11.55 17.74
C THR A 633 3.89 13.07 17.68
N LEU A 634 3.42 13.57 16.54
CA LEU A 634 2.93 14.94 16.36
C LEU A 634 1.40 14.91 16.34
N LEU A 635 0.77 15.55 17.33
CA LEU A 635 -0.69 15.74 17.38
C LEU A 635 -1.09 17.07 16.73
N PRO A 636 -2.38 17.26 16.39
CA PRO A 636 -2.87 18.56 15.96
C PRO A 636 -2.52 19.64 16.99
N ASP A 637 -2.19 20.83 16.51
CA ASP A 637 -1.72 22.00 17.27
C ASP A 637 -0.33 21.85 17.93
N MET A 638 0.33 20.70 17.82
CA MET A 638 1.75 20.58 18.18
C MET A 638 2.61 21.28 17.15
N LYS A 639 3.73 21.82 17.63
CA LYS A 639 4.72 22.51 16.82
C LYS A 639 5.90 21.57 16.54
N LEU A 640 6.45 21.65 15.34
CA LEU A 640 7.75 21.06 15.01
C LEU A 640 8.66 22.18 14.53
N GLY A 641 9.81 22.43 15.17
CA GLY A 641 10.68 23.55 14.81
C GLY A 641 11.42 24.15 16.00
N ILE A 642 11.57 25.47 16.01
CA ILE A 642 12.25 26.19 17.09
C ILE A 642 11.51 27.48 17.46
N ASN A 643 11.41 27.73 18.75
CA ASN A 643 11.02 29.02 19.31
C ASN A 643 12.26 29.93 19.35
N LEU A 644 12.27 31.00 18.55
CA LEU A 644 13.44 31.86 18.38
C LEU A 644 13.68 32.78 19.59
N VAL A 645 12.65 32.99 20.43
CA VAL A 645 12.73 33.83 21.63
C VAL A 645 13.35 33.06 22.81
N THR A 646 12.91 31.81 23.01
CA THR A 646 13.31 30.98 24.17
C THR A 646 14.45 30.02 23.83
N GLY A 647 14.67 29.73 22.55
CA GLY A 647 15.59 28.70 22.07
C GLY A 647 15.06 27.27 22.24
N LEU A 648 13.79 27.09 22.61
CA LEU A 648 13.17 25.78 22.74
C LEU A 648 13.01 25.12 21.36
N GLU A 649 13.59 23.95 21.18
CA GLU A 649 13.42 23.13 19.98
C GLU A 649 12.28 22.13 20.18
N TRP A 650 11.32 22.14 19.26
CA TRP A 650 10.29 21.13 19.15
C TRP A 650 10.70 20.10 18.10
N PHE A 651 10.96 18.87 18.55
CA PHE A 651 11.29 17.73 17.71
C PHE A 651 10.72 16.45 18.32
N TYR A 652 10.53 15.42 17.50
CA TYR A 652 10.09 14.11 17.98
C TYR A 652 11.11 13.02 17.63
N THR A 653 11.18 12.00 18.48
CA THR A 653 12.14 10.90 18.40
C THR A 653 11.42 9.58 18.51
N SER A 654 11.78 8.62 17.67
CA SER A 654 11.15 7.29 17.68
C SER A 654 11.28 6.64 19.05
N TRP A 655 10.40 5.68 19.34
CA TRP A 655 10.69 4.70 20.39
C TRP A 655 11.91 3.85 19.98
N LYS A 656 12.61 3.31 20.97
CA LYS A 656 13.75 2.42 20.75
C LYS A 656 13.33 1.06 20.20
N SER A 657 12.16 0.57 20.60
CA SER A 657 11.52 -0.62 20.04
C SER A 657 10.01 -0.59 20.30
N THR A 658 9.28 -1.61 19.82
CA THR A 658 7.84 -1.77 20.07
C THR A 658 7.47 -1.88 21.56
N ASP A 659 8.41 -2.31 22.39
CA ASP A 659 8.22 -2.58 23.82
C ASP A 659 9.03 -1.63 24.73
N ASP A 660 9.76 -0.67 24.14
CA ASP A 660 10.64 0.26 24.86
C ASP A 660 10.46 1.70 24.35
N PRO A 661 9.77 2.57 25.12
CA PRO A 661 9.48 3.94 24.72
C PRO A 661 10.65 4.91 24.88
N SER A 662 11.79 4.46 25.43
CA SER A 662 12.98 5.29 25.54
C SER A 662 13.42 5.84 24.18
N GLN A 663 14.21 6.91 24.20
CA GLN A 663 14.65 7.57 22.97
C GLN A 663 15.33 6.60 22.00
N GLY A 664 14.75 6.44 20.81
CA GLY A 664 15.27 5.65 19.71
C GLY A 664 16.27 6.42 18.83
N GLU A 665 16.75 5.77 17.78
CA GLU A 665 17.80 6.33 16.92
C GLU A 665 17.29 7.36 15.90
N PHE A 666 15.98 7.41 15.65
CA PHE A 666 15.41 8.29 14.64
C PHE A 666 14.85 9.58 15.22
N THR A 667 15.20 10.71 14.61
CA THR A 667 14.75 12.05 15.01
C THR A 667 14.23 12.82 13.81
N ALA A 668 13.09 13.49 13.97
CA ALA A 668 12.57 14.46 13.01
C ALA A 668 12.79 15.87 13.52
N ILE A 669 13.48 16.71 12.74
CA ILE A 669 13.79 18.10 13.11
C ILE A 669 13.58 19.04 11.91
N ILE A 670 13.34 20.32 12.19
CA ILE A 670 13.48 21.37 11.18
C ILE A 670 14.83 22.05 11.36
N ASP A 671 15.62 22.10 10.29
CA ASP A 671 16.83 22.92 10.25
C ASP A 671 16.46 24.35 9.89
N PRO A 672 16.72 25.34 10.76
CA PRO A 672 16.41 26.73 10.51
C PRO A 672 17.44 27.44 9.59
N HIS A 673 18.56 26.80 9.24
CA HIS A 673 19.62 27.44 8.47
C HIS A 673 19.28 27.56 6.98
N GLY A 674 19.25 28.80 6.48
CA GLY A 674 18.94 29.09 5.09
C GLY A 674 17.44 29.02 4.81
N SER A 675 17.03 28.26 3.79
CA SER A 675 15.61 27.92 3.64
C SER A 675 15.29 26.76 4.59
N PRO A 676 14.27 26.90 5.45
CA PRO A 676 13.91 25.85 6.40
C PRO A 676 13.63 24.52 5.71
N GLN A 677 14.08 23.42 6.31
CA GLN A 677 13.94 22.06 5.78
C GLN A 677 13.66 21.07 6.90
N LEU A 678 12.67 20.20 6.69
CA LEU A 678 12.44 19.04 7.56
C LEU A 678 13.42 17.91 7.21
N PHE A 679 14.14 17.42 8.21
CA PHE A 679 15.06 16.28 8.13
C PHE A 679 14.58 15.13 9.02
N PHE A 680 14.74 13.90 8.51
CA PHE A 680 14.79 12.71 9.35
C PHE A 680 16.23 12.24 9.47
N LYS A 681 16.69 12.08 10.71
CA LYS A 681 18.03 11.66 11.06
C LYS A 681 18.01 10.28 11.72
N MET A 682 19.05 9.50 11.50
CA MET A 682 19.41 8.31 12.27
C MET A 682 20.73 8.61 13.00
N GLY A 683 20.65 8.95 14.28
CA GLY A 683 21.77 9.55 15.01
C GLY A 683 22.28 10.82 14.31
N PRO A 684 23.58 10.92 13.94
CA PRO A 684 24.13 12.08 13.23
C PRO A 684 23.86 12.08 11.71
N VAL A 685 23.33 10.98 11.14
CA VAL A 685 23.20 10.79 9.69
C VAL A 685 21.83 11.25 9.21
N ILE A 686 21.77 12.08 8.17
CA ILE A 686 20.50 12.44 7.50
C ILE A 686 20.09 11.29 6.57
N VAL A 687 18.94 10.67 6.84
CA VAL A 687 18.39 9.58 6.02
C VAL A 687 17.33 10.05 5.04
N TYR A 688 16.67 11.17 5.33
CA TYR A 688 15.71 11.80 4.44
C TYR A 688 15.73 13.31 4.58
N ARG A 689 15.50 13.97 3.44
CA ARG A 689 15.36 15.43 3.32
C ARG A 689 14.07 15.74 2.57
N SER A 690 13.18 16.47 3.22
CA SER A 690 11.92 16.94 2.62
C SER A 690 12.09 18.10 1.63
N GLY A 691 13.28 18.68 1.54
CA GLY A 691 13.52 19.90 0.76
C GLY A 691 12.87 21.13 1.41
N SER A 692 12.81 22.25 0.70
CA SER A 692 12.32 23.51 1.27
C SER A 692 10.79 23.56 1.27
N TRP A 693 10.22 24.36 2.18
CA TRP A 693 8.83 24.77 2.11
C TRP A 693 8.60 25.72 0.93
N ASN A 694 7.61 25.46 0.08
CA ASN A 694 7.31 26.29 -1.10
C ASN A 694 6.12 27.24 -0.94
N GLY A 695 5.54 27.33 0.27
CA GLY A 695 4.32 28.09 0.54
C GLY A 695 3.04 27.26 0.56
N VAL A 696 3.11 25.98 0.16
CA VAL A 696 1.98 25.04 0.11
C VAL A 696 2.35 23.69 0.70
N ASP A 697 3.51 23.15 0.34
CA ASP A 697 4.02 21.87 0.80
C ASP A 697 5.57 21.87 0.87
N TRP A 698 6.11 20.83 1.50
CA TRP A 698 7.53 20.52 1.43
C TRP A 698 7.85 19.92 0.07
N THR A 699 8.83 20.46 -0.66
CA THR A 699 9.10 20.07 -2.07
C THR A 699 9.40 18.58 -2.32
N GLY A 700 9.89 17.87 -1.32
CA GLY A 700 10.18 16.43 -1.33
C GLY A 700 9.03 15.57 -0.79
N SER A 701 7.97 16.19 -0.28
CA SER A 701 6.75 15.53 0.17
C SER A 701 5.49 16.11 -0.52
N PRO A 702 5.42 16.15 -1.86
CA PRO A 702 4.30 16.73 -2.61
C PRO A 702 2.94 16.01 -2.40
N GLN A 703 2.97 14.85 -1.76
CA GLN A 703 1.80 14.08 -1.34
C GLN A 703 1.12 14.65 -0.08
N LEU A 704 1.82 15.41 0.75
CA LEU A 704 1.19 16.15 1.84
C LEU A 704 0.48 17.33 1.18
N LYS A 705 -0.86 17.31 1.20
CA LYS A 705 -1.71 18.39 0.70
C LYS A 705 -2.87 18.63 1.66
N PRO A 706 -3.31 19.88 1.84
CA PRO A 706 -4.48 20.17 2.64
C PRO A 706 -5.70 19.40 2.09
N ASN A 707 -6.50 18.86 3.00
CA ASN A 707 -7.75 18.20 2.68
C ASN A 707 -8.88 18.77 3.57
N PRO A 708 -10.15 18.44 3.33
CA PRO A 708 -11.27 19.00 4.09
C PRO A 708 -11.24 18.76 5.61
N TYR A 709 -10.39 17.84 6.08
CA TYR A 709 -10.27 17.43 7.49
C TYR A 709 -8.96 17.88 8.15
N SER A 710 -7.92 18.13 7.35
CA SER A 710 -6.58 18.49 7.85
C SER A 710 -5.94 19.53 6.95
N THR A 711 -5.47 20.59 7.58
CA THR A 711 -4.68 21.66 6.99
C THR A 711 -3.37 21.75 7.77
N TYR A 712 -2.30 22.18 7.12
CA TYR A 712 -1.02 22.38 7.79
C TYR A 712 -0.41 23.66 7.28
N ASN A 713 0.42 24.29 8.11
CA ASN A 713 1.04 25.54 7.77
C ASN A 713 2.43 25.63 8.37
N PHE A 714 3.36 26.15 7.58
CA PHE A 714 4.70 26.48 8.03
C PHE A 714 4.79 27.97 8.38
N VAL A 715 5.11 28.27 9.63
CA VAL A 715 5.28 29.62 10.15
C VAL A 715 6.77 29.94 10.26
N SER A 716 7.17 31.08 9.70
CA SER A 716 8.52 31.63 9.81
C SER A 716 8.42 33.13 10.03
N ASN A 717 8.62 33.57 11.27
CA ASN A 717 8.54 34.96 11.68
C ASN A 717 9.62 35.29 12.74
N GLU A 718 9.57 36.46 13.38
CA GLU A 718 10.57 36.89 14.37
C GLU A 718 10.52 36.08 15.69
N GLU A 719 9.41 35.41 15.97
CA GLU A 719 9.16 34.69 17.22
C GLU A 719 9.40 33.18 17.10
N GLU A 720 9.09 32.60 15.94
CA GLU A 720 9.15 31.15 15.72
C GLU A 720 9.37 30.73 14.27
N LEU A 721 9.92 29.52 14.14
CA LEU A 721 10.13 28.81 12.88
C LEU A 721 9.64 27.38 13.07
N ASN A 722 8.43 27.06 12.60
CA ASN A 722 7.80 25.78 12.85
C ASN A 722 6.82 25.33 11.75
N ASP A 723 6.55 24.03 11.71
CA ASP A 723 5.41 23.42 11.01
C ASP A 723 4.33 23.08 12.04
N CYS A 724 3.08 23.41 11.72
CA CYS A 724 1.91 23.19 12.57
C CYS A 724 0.80 22.48 11.78
N ASP A 725 0.35 21.32 12.27
CA ASP A 725 -0.82 20.62 11.74
C ASP A 725 -2.09 21.10 12.45
N VAL A 726 -3.12 21.48 11.69
CA VAL A 726 -4.42 21.94 12.18
C VAL A 726 -5.52 21.07 11.58
N PHE A 727 -6.27 20.36 12.43
CA PHE A 727 -7.48 19.64 12.00
C PHE A 727 -8.72 20.49 12.21
N LEU A 728 -9.64 20.47 11.23
CA LEU A 728 -10.91 21.22 11.25
C LEU A 728 -12.04 20.48 11.96
#